data_AF-A0A1G8EJF2-F1
#
_entry.id   AF-A0A1G8EJF2-F1
#
_cell.length_a   1.000
_cell.length_b   1.000
_cell.length_c   1.000
_cell.angle_alpha   90.00
_cell.angle_beta   90.00
_cell.angle_gamma   90.00
#
_symmetry.space_group_name_H-M   'P 1'
#
loop_
_entity.id
_entity.type
_entity.pdbx_description
1 polymer ?
#
loop_
_entity_poly.entity_id
_entity_poly.type
_entity_poly.pdbx_seq_one_letter_code
_entity_poly.pdbx_strand_id
1 'polypeptide(L)'
;MASATTQDYSHGEVICREGEESTSAFVILDGQVDLFKDGAVGPVRLATLGKGDLLGEVGTLDNGPRSATAVAVGDVRLKVIPREVFLKQIQNDPDTALKIMARMARRLRHTSDLLVTRQTAAAPAPPTVGLPVPVAAEAPLPAAAPRRAGLLARLFGRRRAALPYASAAPSTGDATPRPLGFLVCPFAGDADDLERQAVLAVLETLPGVRVAPLDKAPEGEPRVAALTARQWLIERKAEVLIWGAVDDSGRLLQLRFASGAPWDDARPGAIAPLTVLNLPLGFEAAWETLLAATALAAVAPRTEAQLAFLQARLPPLVEEARAVGTEVAPGFSSHEQAQVYGLWGSLAGLAGYYTGKQSWVAAAAGALDKALAGLDRHAEAEWVILNRTRGMVLQTFGERTRTAERLAAAAEAYRAAIAGLRVQEAPREWAWLHNRLGVVCCKVDMLTGDAEALKEGLAAYQKALKVFTRASAPLHWAEAMNNLGQALQVWGDHLKSTEVLKRAVDAFHAALEVRTRERDPLGWAASQNNLGSALFLMARHGDDAELLGQAADAFRLALDVYHRHGAKRLAKVAERNLAHADGLMGKPAAARKVADPGWARQSLGASLDANLDDSTGPAVIGPEDQPAADESEKGDSPPAG
;
A
#
# COMPACT_ATOMS: atom_id res chain seq x y z
N MET A 1 -46.61 28.33 12.00
CA MET A 1 -45.56 27.35 11.61
C MET A 1 -46.14 26.48 10.51
N ALA A 2 -45.40 26.22 9.42
CA ALA A 2 -45.90 25.36 8.34
C ALA A 2 -45.97 23.90 8.84
N SER A 3 -47.18 23.32 8.85
CA SER A 3 -47.36 21.89 9.06
C SER A 3 -46.85 21.12 7.84
N ALA A 4 -46.42 19.87 8.05
CA ALA A 4 -46.04 19.00 6.94
C ALA A 4 -47.27 18.71 6.06
N THR A 5 -47.24 19.17 4.81
CA THR A 5 -48.33 19.03 3.84
C THR A 5 -48.14 17.78 2.97
N THR A 6 -49.25 17.25 2.47
CA THR A 6 -49.23 16.17 1.46
C THR A 6 -49.33 16.78 0.07
N GLN A 7 -48.57 16.24 -0.89
CA GLN A 7 -48.61 16.58 -2.31
C GLN A 7 -48.72 15.31 -3.13
N ASP A 8 -49.56 15.34 -4.16
CA ASP A 8 -49.77 14.23 -5.10
C ASP A 8 -49.18 14.61 -6.46
N TYR A 9 -48.55 13.64 -7.12
CA TYR A 9 -47.89 13.75 -8.42
C TYR A 9 -48.31 12.60 -9.33
N SER A 10 -48.51 12.88 -10.61
CA SER A 10 -48.87 11.92 -11.65
C SER A 10 -47.61 11.31 -12.31
N HIS A 11 -47.76 10.19 -13.02
CA HIS A 11 -46.64 9.55 -13.73
C HIS A 11 -45.89 10.53 -14.65
N GLY A 12 -44.57 10.60 -14.50
CA GLY A 12 -43.69 11.45 -15.30
C GLY A 12 -43.53 12.88 -14.79
N GLU A 13 -44.26 13.31 -13.76
CA GLU A 13 -44.09 14.65 -13.19
C GLU A 13 -42.76 14.79 -12.41
N VAL A 14 -42.11 15.94 -12.58
CA VAL A 14 -40.83 16.25 -11.92
C VAL A 14 -41.11 16.87 -10.55
N ILE A 15 -40.66 16.20 -9.50
CA ILE A 15 -40.84 16.60 -8.10
C ILE A 15 -39.81 17.67 -7.70
N CYS A 16 -38.57 17.52 -8.15
CA CYS A 16 -37.49 18.53 -8.07
C CYS A 16 -36.39 18.20 -9.08
N ARG A 17 -35.59 19.19 -9.49
CA ARG A 17 -34.43 19.01 -10.41
C ARG A 17 -33.11 19.11 -9.67
N GLU A 18 -32.10 18.43 -10.19
CA GLU A 18 -30.70 18.64 -9.80
C GLU A 18 -30.32 20.13 -9.90
N GLY A 19 -29.57 20.64 -8.93
CA GLY A 19 -29.18 22.05 -8.88
C GLY A 19 -30.20 23.02 -8.26
N GLU A 20 -31.48 22.66 -8.12
CA GLU A 20 -32.48 23.50 -7.43
C GLU A 20 -32.16 23.63 -5.92
N GLU A 21 -32.72 24.64 -5.25
CA GLU A 21 -32.48 24.88 -3.82
C GLU A 21 -33.20 23.84 -2.91
N SER A 22 -32.52 23.36 -1.87
CA SER A 22 -33.03 22.30 -0.98
C SER A 22 -33.80 22.83 0.23
N THR A 23 -34.99 23.38 -0.02
CA THR A 23 -35.85 24.00 1.00
C THR A 23 -36.69 23.01 1.83
N SER A 24 -36.82 21.75 1.39
CA SER A 24 -37.63 20.70 2.04
C SER A 24 -37.13 19.29 1.71
N ALA A 25 -37.32 18.35 2.64
CA ALA A 25 -37.21 16.91 2.40
C ALA A 25 -38.61 16.31 2.17
N PHE A 26 -38.69 15.13 1.56
CA PHE A 26 -39.95 14.46 1.27
C PHE A 26 -39.94 13.02 1.77
N VAL A 27 -41.07 12.55 2.29
CA VAL A 27 -41.31 11.12 2.60
C VAL A 27 -42.33 10.58 1.61
N ILE A 28 -42.01 9.48 0.93
CA ILE A 28 -42.94 8.81 0.02
C ILE A 28 -43.99 8.08 0.86
N LEU A 29 -45.25 8.51 0.80
CA LEU A 29 -46.37 7.86 1.48
C LEU A 29 -46.99 6.75 0.62
N ASP A 30 -46.97 6.92 -0.70
CA ASP A 30 -47.44 5.95 -1.69
C ASP A 30 -46.80 6.22 -3.07
N GLY A 31 -46.75 5.22 -3.94
CA GLY A 31 -46.10 5.30 -5.26
C GLY A 31 -44.58 5.07 -5.26
N GLN A 32 -43.94 5.34 -6.40
CA GLN A 32 -42.49 5.21 -6.63
C GLN A 32 -41.88 6.47 -7.26
N VAL A 33 -40.61 6.76 -6.97
CA VAL A 33 -39.90 7.94 -7.52
C VAL A 33 -38.55 7.52 -8.07
N ASP A 34 -38.29 7.80 -9.35
CA ASP A 34 -36.99 7.60 -9.97
C ASP A 34 -36.08 8.83 -9.75
N LEU A 35 -34.83 8.57 -9.39
CA LEU A 35 -33.77 9.57 -9.25
C LEU A 35 -32.83 9.53 -10.46
N PHE A 36 -32.56 10.69 -11.06
CA PHE A 36 -31.67 10.88 -12.19
C PHE A 36 -30.57 11.90 -11.86
N LYS A 37 -29.38 11.72 -12.43
CA LYS A 37 -28.29 12.69 -12.37
C LYS A 37 -27.71 12.91 -13.76
N ASP A 38 -27.37 14.14 -14.09
CA ASP A 38 -26.80 14.44 -15.40
C ASP A 38 -25.37 13.91 -15.50
N GLY A 39 -25.16 12.99 -16.46
CA GLY A 39 -23.87 12.38 -16.77
C GLY A 39 -23.34 12.84 -18.12
N ALA A 40 -22.05 12.60 -18.37
CA ALA A 40 -21.35 13.04 -19.60
C ALA A 40 -21.90 12.44 -20.92
N VAL A 41 -22.82 11.47 -20.84
CA VAL A 41 -23.47 10.82 -21.99
C VAL A 41 -25.02 10.86 -21.87
N GLY A 42 -25.56 11.72 -20.98
CA GLY A 42 -26.99 11.88 -20.73
C GLY A 42 -27.41 11.55 -19.28
N PRO A 43 -28.72 11.67 -18.96
CA PRO A 43 -29.24 11.48 -17.61
C PRO A 43 -29.15 10.02 -17.17
N VAL A 44 -28.49 9.78 -16.04
CA VAL A 44 -28.26 8.46 -15.47
C VAL A 44 -29.23 8.22 -14.31
N ARG A 45 -30.11 7.22 -14.43
CA ARG A 45 -30.93 6.78 -13.28
C ARG A 45 -30.03 6.20 -12.19
N LEU A 46 -30.10 6.81 -11.00
CA LEU A 46 -29.35 6.46 -9.79
C LEU A 46 -30.05 5.40 -8.96
N ALA A 47 -31.36 5.56 -8.74
CA ALA A 47 -32.18 4.68 -7.91
C ALA A 47 -33.67 4.85 -8.23
N THR A 48 -34.48 3.87 -7.83
CA THR A 48 -35.94 3.97 -7.69
C THR A 48 -36.26 3.90 -6.21
N LEU A 49 -37.00 4.87 -5.69
CA LEU A 49 -37.42 4.97 -4.29
C LEU A 49 -38.89 4.56 -4.16
N GLY A 50 -39.26 3.99 -3.02
CA GLY A 50 -40.63 3.52 -2.78
C GLY A 50 -41.24 4.03 -1.48
N LYS A 51 -42.47 3.58 -1.19
CA LYS A 51 -43.20 3.89 0.04
C LYS A 51 -42.33 3.72 1.30
N GLY A 52 -42.27 4.80 2.09
CA GLY A 52 -41.49 4.88 3.33
C GLY A 52 -40.04 5.34 3.14
N ASP A 53 -39.55 5.56 1.92
CA ASP A 53 -38.26 6.20 1.66
C ASP A 53 -38.29 7.72 1.86
N LEU A 54 -37.10 8.27 2.13
CA LEU A 54 -36.85 9.72 2.10
C LEU A 54 -36.23 10.14 0.77
N LEU A 55 -36.60 11.34 0.33
CA LEU A 55 -36.13 12.03 -0.87
C LEU A 55 -35.64 13.44 -0.47
N GLY A 56 -34.52 13.87 -1.06
CA GLY A 56 -33.98 15.22 -0.87
C GLY A 56 -33.34 15.44 0.49
N GLU A 57 -32.99 14.38 1.22
CA GLU A 57 -32.40 14.45 2.56
C GLU A 57 -31.07 15.18 2.58
N VAL A 58 -30.21 14.95 1.57
CA VAL A 58 -28.82 15.43 1.54
C VAL A 58 -28.75 16.95 1.59
N GLY A 59 -29.32 17.61 0.58
CA GLY A 59 -29.40 19.08 0.51
C GLY A 59 -30.11 19.71 1.71
N THR A 60 -31.11 19.01 2.27
CA THR A 60 -31.86 19.47 3.46
C THR A 60 -31.04 19.34 4.75
N LEU A 61 -29.99 18.53 4.77
CA LEU A 61 -29.00 18.44 5.85
C LEU A 61 -27.86 19.46 5.66
N ASP A 62 -27.14 19.37 4.55
CA ASP A 62 -25.88 20.11 4.32
C ASP A 62 -26.06 21.55 3.81
N ASN A 63 -27.29 21.94 3.45
CA ASN A 63 -27.62 23.23 2.83
C ASN A 63 -27.10 23.39 1.39
N GLY A 64 -26.79 22.28 0.72
CA GLY A 64 -26.47 22.22 -0.69
C GLY A 64 -27.69 22.15 -1.61
N PRO A 65 -27.49 22.35 -2.92
CA PRO A 65 -28.53 22.18 -3.93
C PRO A 65 -28.98 20.70 -4.02
N ARG A 66 -30.08 20.45 -4.73
CA ARG A 66 -30.57 19.10 -5.03
C ARG A 66 -29.48 18.30 -5.75
N SER A 67 -29.15 17.12 -5.22
CA SER A 67 -28.08 16.26 -5.73
C SER A 67 -28.47 15.38 -6.93
N ALA A 68 -29.77 15.36 -7.27
CA ALA A 68 -30.39 14.57 -8.33
C ALA A 68 -31.77 15.17 -8.69
N THR A 69 -32.21 14.94 -9.93
CA THR A 69 -33.60 15.17 -10.40
C THR A 69 -34.48 14.00 -9.98
N ALA A 70 -35.69 14.28 -9.50
CA ALA A 70 -36.66 13.29 -9.02
C ALA A 70 -37.95 13.31 -9.86
N VAL A 71 -38.38 12.15 -10.33
CA VAL A 71 -39.53 12.00 -11.25
C VAL A 71 -40.49 10.92 -10.72
N ALA A 72 -41.79 11.22 -10.70
CA ALA A 72 -42.83 10.30 -10.26
C ALA A 72 -43.01 9.12 -11.23
N VAL A 73 -43.12 7.90 -10.67
CA VAL A 73 -43.34 6.65 -11.43
C VAL A 73 -44.68 6.06 -11.00
N GLY A 74 -45.71 6.35 -11.80
CA GLY A 74 -47.10 6.12 -11.43
C GLY A 74 -47.64 7.30 -10.63
N ASP A 75 -48.78 7.12 -9.98
CA ASP A 75 -49.31 8.12 -9.05
C ASP A 75 -48.54 8.04 -7.73
N VAL A 76 -48.02 9.17 -7.27
CA VAL A 76 -47.12 9.28 -6.11
C VAL A 76 -47.67 10.27 -5.12
N ARG A 77 -47.75 9.86 -3.85
CA ARG A 77 -48.14 10.71 -2.73
C ARG A 77 -46.95 10.97 -1.82
N LEU A 78 -46.56 12.24 -1.68
CA LEU A 78 -45.44 12.67 -0.85
C LEU A 78 -45.91 13.48 0.36
N LYS A 79 -45.23 13.32 1.49
CA LYS A 79 -45.29 14.25 2.63
C LYS A 79 -44.09 15.20 2.55
N VAL A 80 -44.36 16.49 2.39
CA VAL A 80 -43.35 17.56 2.40
C VAL A 80 -42.98 17.90 3.83
N ILE A 81 -41.69 17.93 4.14
CA ILE A 81 -41.14 18.31 5.44
C ILE A 81 -40.21 19.52 5.22
N PRO A 82 -40.62 20.74 5.63
CA PRO A 82 -39.78 21.93 5.56
C PRO A 82 -38.45 21.73 6.31
N ARG A 83 -37.35 22.31 5.80
CA ARG A 83 -35.99 22.17 6.36
C ARG A 83 -35.94 22.37 7.87
N GLU A 84 -36.56 23.43 8.40
CA GLU A 84 -36.58 23.73 9.83
C GLU A 84 -37.25 22.63 10.67
N VAL A 85 -38.33 22.03 10.16
CA VAL A 85 -39.06 20.95 10.82
C VAL A 85 -38.22 19.67 10.80
N PHE A 86 -37.58 19.38 9.66
CA PHE A 86 -36.71 18.23 9.48
C PHE A 86 -35.49 18.27 10.42
N LEU A 87 -34.79 19.41 10.50
CA LEU A 87 -33.63 19.59 11.39
C LEU A 87 -34.03 19.50 12.86
N LYS A 88 -35.13 20.12 13.28
CA LYS A 88 -35.66 19.99 14.65
C LYS A 88 -36.04 18.55 14.99
N GLN A 89 -36.60 17.80 14.04
CA GLN A 89 -36.94 16.39 14.26
C GLN A 89 -35.69 15.52 14.44
N ILE A 90 -34.61 15.78 13.71
CA ILE A 90 -33.32 15.09 13.88
C ILE A 90 -32.67 15.41 15.24
N GLN A 91 -32.75 16.66 15.69
CA GLN A 91 -32.22 17.08 16.99
C GLN A 91 -32.98 16.45 18.16
N ASN A 92 -34.29 16.25 18.02
CA ASN A 92 -35.16 15.76 19.09
C ASN A 92 -35.40 14.23 19.08
N ASP A 93 -35.05 13.53 18.00
CA ASP A 93 -35.23 12.07 17.85
C ASP A 93 -33.96 11.40 17.28
N PRO A 94 -33.04 10.96 18.16
CA PRO A 94 -31.81 10.24 17.78
C PRO A 94 -32.07 8.94 17.01
N ASP A 95 -33.18 8.25 17.27
CA ASP A 95 -33.52 7.00 16.56
C ASP A 95 -33.90 7.27 15.11
N THR A 96 -34.63 8.35 14.84
CA THR A 96 -34.91 8.80 13.47
C THR A 96 -33.62 9.25 12.78
N ALA A 97 -32.73 9.96 13.47
CA ALA A 97 -31.41 10.32 12.93
C ALA A 97 -30.58 9.08 12.55
N LEU A 98 -30.51 8.07 13.42
CA LEU A 98 -29.83 6.78 13.16
C LEU A 98 -30.45 6.02 11.99
N LYS A 99 -31.78 5.99 11.87
CA LYS A 99 -32.48 5.36 10.73
C LYS A 99 -32.17 6.05 9.40
N ILE A 100 -32.07 7.38 9.38
CA ILE A 100 -31.67 8.17 8.20
C ILE A 100 -30.20 7.86 7.85
N MET A 101 -29.27 7.97 8.80
CA MET A 101 -27.85 7.67 8.57
C MET A 101 -27.63 6.23 8.09
N ALA A 102 -28.30 5.23 8.66
CA ALA A 102 -28.22 3.83 8.24
C ALA A 102 -28.83 3.57 6.84
N ARG A 103 -29.78 4.41 6.38
CA ARG A 103 -30.29 4.39 5.00
C ARG A 103 -29.31 5.07 4.04
N MET A 104 -28.76 6.23 4.38
CA MET A 104 -27.73 6.91 3.59
C MET A 104 -26.48 6.02 3.42
N ALA A 105 -26.01 5.36 4.47
CA ALA A 105 -24.88 4.42 4.41
C ALA A 105 -25.18 3.18 3.53
N ARG A 106 -26.44 2.71 3.48
CA ARG A 106 -26.86 1.66 2.54
C ARG A 106 -26.91 2.16 1.10
N ARG A 107 -27.46 3.36 0.85
CA ARG A 107 -27.45 4.01 -0.47
C ARG A 107 -26.02 4.21 -0.97
N LEU A 108 -25.10 4.71 -0.14
CA LEU A 108 -23.69 4.91 -0.50
C LEU A 108 -22.99 3.61 -0.91
N ARG A 109 -23.22 2.51 -0.16
CA ARG A 109 -22.74 1.17 -0.55
C ARG A 109 -23.35 0.74 -1.87
N HIS A 110 -24.67 0.77 -2.00
CA HIS A 110 -25.36 0.33 -3.21
C HIS A 110 -24.99 1.14 -4.47
N THR A 111 -24.80 2.47 -4.37
CA THR A 111 -24.31 3.29 -5.48
C THR A 111 -22.86 2.93 -5.84
N SER A 112 -22.03 2.60 -4.85
CA SER A 112 -20.68 2.06 -5.10
C SER A 112 -20.74 0.71 -5.83
N ASP A 113 -21.64 -0.18 -5.43
CA ASP A 113 -21.87 -1.49 -6.04
C ASP A 113 -22.47 -1.38 -7.46
N LEU A 114 -23.33 -0.39 -7.72
CA LEU A 114 -23.89 -0.10 -9.04
C LEU A 114 -22.85 0.52 -9.99
N LEU A 115 -21.90 1.30 -9.47
CA LEU A 115 -20.75 1.77 -10.25
C LEU A 115 -19.81 0.60 -10.63
N VAL A 116 -19.61 -0.36 -9.72
CA VAL A 116 -18.93 -1.63 -10.03
C VAL A 116 -19.69 -2.42 -11.11
N THR A 117 -21.02 -2.47 -11.04
CA THR A 117 -21.85 -3.25 -11.97
C THR A 117 -22.02 -2.62 -13.36
N ARG A 118 -22.07 -1.27 -13.45
CA ARG A 118 -22.16 -0.57 -14.75
C ARG A 118 -20.82 -0.56 -15.51
N GLN A 119 -19.68 -0.61 -14.84
CA GLN A 119 -18.37 -0.76 -15.50
C GLN A 119 -18.17 -2.18 -16.09
N THR A 120 -18.88 -3.20 -15.60
CA THR A 120 -18.80 -4.57 -16.15
C THR A 120 -19.80 -4.86 -17.27
N ALA A 121 -20.78 -3.98 -17.53
CA ALA A 121 -21.87 -4.25 -18.46
C ALA A 121 -21.59 -3.92 -19.95
N ALA A 122 -20.40 -3.36 -20.27
CA ALA A 122 -20.04 -2.90 -21.62
C ALA A 122 -18.96 -3.76 -22.31
N ALA A 123 -18.58 -4.90 -21.71
CA ALA A 123 -17.69 -5.89 -22.31
C ALA A 123 -18.24 -7.30 -22.03
N PRO A 124 -18.04 -8.28 -22.92
CA PRO A 124 -18.30 -9.68 -22.57
C PRO A 124 -17.47 -10.03 -21.32
N ALA A 125 -18.09 -10.69 -20.35
CA ALA A 125 -17.42 -11.02 -19.09
C ALA A 125 -16.14 -11.82 -19.40
N PRO A 126 -14.93 -11.32 -19.05
CA PRO A 126 -13.74 -12.14 -19.10
C PRO A 126 -13.94 -13.31 -18.13
N PRO A 127 -13.30 -14.47 -18.35
CA PRO A 127 -13.46 -15.63 -17.49
C PRO A 127 -13.21 -15.21 -16.05
N THR A 128 -14.07 -15.68 -15.14
CA THR A 128 -13.94 -15.44 -13.71
C THR A 128 -12.63 -16.06 -13.25
N VAL A 129 -11.54 -15.28 -13.26
CA VAL A 129 -10.28 -15.65 -12.62
C VAL A 129 -10.57 -15.65 -11.12
N GLY A 130 -11.08 -16.78 -10.64
CA GLY A 130 -11.14 -17.08 -9.24
C GLY A 130 -9.76 -16.80 -8.66
N LEU A 131 -9.70 -16.03 -7.57
CA LEU A 131 -8.46 -15.72 -6.88
C LEU A 131 -7.64 -17.01 -6.81
N PRO A 132 -6.40 -17.04 -7.36
CA PRO A 132 -5.69 -18.27 -7.65
C PRO A 132 -5.72 -19.16 -6.41
N VAL A 133 -6.45 -20.28 -6.52
CA VAL A 133 -6.87 -21.15 -5.40
C VAL A 133 -5.71 -21.29 -4.43
N PRO A 134 -5.91 -21.14 -3.10
CA PRO A 134 -4.83 -21.31 -2.13
C PRO A 134 -4.01 -22.54 -2.53
N VAL A 135 -2.70 -22.38 -2.70
CA VAL A 135 -1.83 -23.53 -2.92
C VAL A 135 -2.00 -24.38 -1.66
N ALA A 136 -2.81 -25.44 -1.76
CA ALA A 136 -3.11 -26.29 -0.64
C ALA A 136 -1.79 -26.83 -0.10
N ALA A 137 -1.69 -26.93 1.23
CA ALA A 137 -0.46 -27.37 1.89
C ALA A 137 -0.16 -28.88 1.70
N GLU A 138 -0.79 -29.51 0.70
CA GLU A 138 -0.85 -30.96 0.46
C GLU A 138 0.39 -31.52 -0.23
N ALA A 139 1.26 -30.65 -0.76
CA ALA A 139 2.63 -31.03 -1.12
C ALA A 139 3.62 -30.35 -0.16
N PRO A 140 4.24 -31.10 0.78
CA PRO A 140 5.46 -30.65 1.42
C PRO A 140 6.47 -30.27 0.34
N LEU A 141 7.09 -29.09 0.44
CA LEU A 141 8.21 -28.80 -0.44
C LEU A 141 9.31 -29.84 -0.16
N PRO A 142 9.83 -30.54 -1.19
CA PRO A 142 10.83 -31.56 -0.97
C PRO A 142 12.05 -30.94 -0.26
N ALA A 143 12.53 -31.66 0.76
CA ALA A 143 13.62 -31.21 1.62
C ALA A 143 14.81 -30.71 0.79
N ALA A 144 15.32 -29.52 1.12
CA ALA A 144 16.23 -28.81 0.24
C ALA A 144 17.63 -29.44 0.22
N ALA A 145 17.88 -30.31 -0.76
CA ALA A 145 19.23 -30.52 -1.27
C ALA A 145 19.83 -29.16 -1.69
N PRO A 146 21.14 -28.91 -1.48
CA PRO A 146 21.76 -27.60 -1.69
C PRO A 146 21.49 -27.07 -3.10
N ARG A 147 20.62 -26.05 -3.17
CA ARG A 147 20.03 -25.58 -4.43
C ARG A 147 21.06 -24.81 -5.25
N ARG A 148 21.57 -25.44 -6.32
CA ARG A 148 22.25 -24.69 -7.39
C ARG A 148 21.29 -23.62 -7.91
N ALA A 149 21.71 -22.36 -7.91
CA ALA A 149 20.97 -21.23 -8.45
C ALA A 149 20.21 -21.60 -9.75
N GLY A 150 18.88 -21.54 -9.72
CA GLY A 150 18.00 -21.90 -10.84
C GLY A 150 18.22 -21.01 -12.07
N LEU A 151 17.57 -21.31 -13.22
CA LEU A 151 17.78 -20.51 -14.43
C LEU A 151 17.36 -19.05 -14.18
N LEU A 152 16.28 -18.80 -13.44
CA LEU A 152 15.91 -17.46 -13.00
C LEU A 152 16.99 -16.76 -12.18
N ALA A 153 17.66 -17.46 -11.26
CA ALA A 153 18.78 -16.90 -10.48
C ALA A 153 20.05 -16.69 -11.34
N ARG A 154 20.27 -17.46 -12.41
CA ARG A 154 21.39 -17.25 -13.35
C ARG A 154 21.13 -16.11 -14.34
N LEU A 155 19.94 -16.06 -14.90
CA LEU A 155 19.52 -15.01 -15.85
C LEU A 155 19.26 -13.68 -15.14
N PHE A 156 18.57 -13.65 -14.01
CA PHE A 156 18.14 -12.42 -13.34
C PHE A 156 18.91 -12.12 -12.05
N GLY A 157 19.62 -13.08 -11.46
CA GLY A 157 20.35 -12.88 -10.20
C GLY A 157 21.62 -12.03 -10.28
N ARG A 158 22.05 -11.57 -11.47
CA ARG A 158 23.17 -10.61 -11.56
C ARG A 158 22.77 -9.12 -11.55
N ARG A 159 21.49 -8.78 -11.73
CA ARG A 159 20.95 -7.41 -11.50
C ARG A 159 19.47 -7.47 -11.13
N ARG A 160 19.13 -7.15 -9.89
CA ARG A 160 17.73 -6.96 -9.44
C ARG A 160 17.65 -5.77 -8.49
N ALA A 161 17.05 -4.70 -8.98
CA ALA A 161 16.25 -3.77 -8.20
C ALA A 161 14.95 -3.65 -9.00
N ALA A 162 13.99 -4.53 -8.72
CA ALA A 162 12.60 -4.25 -9.07
C ALA A 162 12.16 -3.19 -8.08
N LEU A 163 12.17 -1.93 -8.51
CA LEU A 163 11.78 -0.79 -7.69
C LEU A 163 10.42 -1.12 -7.03
N PRO A 164 10.25 -0.97 -5.70
CA PRO A 164 8.90 -0.79 -5.18
C PRO A 164 8.28 0.39 -5.92
N TYR A 165 6.97 0.31 -6.17
CA TYR A 165 6.16 1.32 -6.87
C TYR A 165 6.78 2.71 -6.74
N ALA A 166 7.37 3.19 -7.84
CA ALA A 166 7.82 4.57 -7.88
C ALA A 166 6.56 5.42 -7.73
N SER A 167 6.43 6.09 -6.57
CA SER A 167 5.45 7.16 -6.38
C SER A 167 5.54 8.03 -7.63
N ALA A 168 4.45 8.07 -8.41
CA ALA A 168 4.43 8.34 -9.85
C ALA A 168 5.61 9.20 -10.28
N ALA A 169 6.53 8.61 -11.06
CA ALA A 169 7.81 9.22 -11.39
C ALA A 169 7.60 10.69 -11.76
N PRO A 170 8.25 11.64 -11.05
CA PRO A 170 7.88 13.03 -11.07
C PRO A 170 7.74 13.54 -12.50
N SER A 171 6.64 14.23 -12.82
CA SER A 171 6.31 14.54 -14.20
C SER A 171 7.40 15.40 -14.84
N THR A 172 7.81 15.05 -16.05
CA THR A 172 8.76 15.81 -16.88
C THR A 172 8.12 17.06 -17.49
N GLY A 173 7.13 17.64 -16.81
CA GLY A 173 6.48 18.87 -17.22
C GLY A 173 7.40 20.03 -16.94
N ASP A 174 7.66 20.84 -17.98
CA ASP A 174 8.60 21.96 -18.00
C ASP A 174 8.07 23.18 -17.22
N ALA A 175 7.77 22.95 -15.93
CA ALA A 175 7.29 23.94 -15.00
C ALA A 175 8.49 24.58 -14.29
N THR A 176 8.63 25.89 -14.47
CA THR A 176 9.63 26.71 -13.77
C THR A 176 9.65 26.37 -12.27
N PRO A 177 10.82 26.14 -11.64
CA PRO A 177 10.88 25.72 -10.25
C PRO A 177 10.23 26.74 -9.31
N ARG A 178 9.03 26.44 -8.81
CA ARG A 178 8.38 27.25 -7.78
C ARG A 178 8.91 26.88 -6.39
N PRO A 179 8.94 27.83 -5.43
CA PRO A 179 9.20 27.52 -4.04
C PRO A 179 8.24 26.47 -3.47
N LEU A 180 8.73 25.67 -2.53
CA LEU A 180 7.92 24.73 -1.76
C LEU A 180 7.02 25.54 -0.82
N GLY A 181 5.70 25.32 -0.86
CA GLY A 181 4.75 26.03 -0.01
C GLY A 181 4.55 25.31 1.33
N PHE A 182 4.93 25.94 2.44
CA PHE A 182 4.69 25.43 3.79
C PHE A 182 3.58 26.24 4.47
N LEU A 183 2.62 25.56 5.07
CA LEU A 183 1.52 26.16 5.83
C LEU A 183 1.70 25.88 7.32
N VAL A 184 1.57 26.89 8.17
CA VAL A 184 1.70 26.73 9.63
C VAL A 184 0.41 27.17 10.32
N CYS A 185 -0.22 26.26 11.03
CA CYS A 185 -1.44 26.52 11.80
C CYS A 185 -1.14 27.23 13.13
N PRO A 186 -2.12 27.87 13.79
CA PRO A 186 -2.03 28.13 15.24
C PRO A 186 -1.82 26.82 15.99
N PHE A 187 -1.09 26.88 17.09
CA PHE A 187 -0.86 25.74 17.98
C PHE A 187 -1.77 25.83 19.21
N ALA A 188 -2.38 24.72 19.61
CA ALA A 188 -3.19 24.71 20.84
C ALA A 188 -2.27 24.92 22.05
N GLY A 189 -2.68 25.76 23.00
CA GLY A 189 -1.86 26.12 24.18
C GLY A 189 -0.83 27.24 23.96
N ASP A 190 -0.55 27.65 22.72
CA ASP A 190 0.34 28.77 22.39
C ASP A 190 -0.44 30.11 22.41
N ALA A 191 -0.76 30.59 23.61
CA ALA A 191 -1.67 31.73 23.80
C ALA A 191 -1.13 33.06 23.24
N ASP A 192 0.20 33.25 23.25
CA ASP A 192 0.88 34.46 22.79
C ASP A 192 1.47 34.32 21.37
N ASP A 193 1.21 33.20 20.69
CA ASP A 193 1.69 32.85 19.34
C ASP A 193 3.23 32.80 19.20
N LEU A 194 3.95 32.67 20.34
CA LEU A 194 5.40 32.70 20.42
C LEU A 194 6.04 31.47 19.78
N GLU A 195 5.47 30.30 20.04
CA GLU A 195 6.00 29.03 19.55
C GLU A 195 5.71 28.89 18.04
N ARG A 196 4.56 29.39 17.56
CA ARG A 196 4.30 29.53 16.12
C ARG A 196 5.27 30.49 15.46
N GLN A 197 5.57 31.64 16.07
CA GLN A 197 6.54 32.59 15.54
C GLN A 197 7.96 32.00 15.46
N ALA A 198 8.39 31.23 16.47
CA ALA A 198 9.67 30.50 16.42
C ALA A 198 9.71 29.48 15.26
N VAL A 199 8.64 28.68 15.09
CA VAL A 199 8.52 27.74 13.96
C VAL A 199 8.52 28.45 12.60
N LEU A 200 7.79 29.56 12.47
CA LEU A 200 7.77 30.37 11.25
C LEU A 200 9.18 30.89 10.91
N ALA A 201 9.87 31.50 11.89
CA ALA A 201 11.21 32.05 11.71
C ALA A 201 12.22 31.02 11.19
N VAL A 202 12.26 29.82 11.77
CA VAL A 202 13.12 28.72 11.30
C VAL A 202 12.81 28.34 9.85
N LEU A 203 11.54 28.17 9.51
CA LEU A 203 11.14 27.73 8.18
C LEU A 203 11.35 28.81 7.10
N GLU A 204 11.33 30.09 7.46
CA GLU A 204 11.64 31.21 6.57
C GLU A 204 13.13 31.30 6.22
N THR A 205 14.02 30.72 7.03
CA THR A 205 15.45 30.60 6.66
C THR A 205 15.72 29.63 5.51
N LEU A 206 14.79 28.71 5.21
CA LEU A 206 15.00 27.64 4.23
C LEU A 206 15.01 28.16 2.78
N PRO A 207 16.16 28.10 2.06
CA PRO A 207 16.24 28.66 0.71
C PRO A 207 15.33 27.92 -0.26
N GLY A 208 14.42 28.62 -0.93
CA GLY A 208 13.46 28.01 -1.86
C GLY A 208 12.20 27.44 -1.21
N VAL A 209 11.97 27.74 0.07
CA VAL A 209 10.68 27.54 0.75
C VAL A 209 9.93 28.88 0.79
N ARG A 210 8.60 28.83 0.72
CA ARG A 210 7.68 29.93 0.99
C ARG A 210 6.76 29.48 2.12
N VAL A 211 6.86 30.14 3.26
CA VAL A 211 6.01 29.89 4.43
C VAL A 211 4.76 30.78 4.36
N ALA A 212 3.64 30.31 4.90
CA ALA A 212 2.44 31.11 5.10
C ALA A 212 1.68 30.63 6.35
N PRO A 213 1.33 31.52 7.28
CA PRO A 213 0.47 31.17 8.41
C PRO A 213 -0.97 30.88 7.95
N LEU A 214 -1.69 30.12 8.77
CA LEU A 214 -3.14 29.94 8.72
C LEU A 214 -3.77 30.45 10.02
N ASP A 215 -5.07 30.75 9.97
CA ASP A 215 -5.83 31.29 11.11
C ASP A 215 -6.54 30.21 11.94
N LYS A 216 -6.43 28.93 11.53
CA LYS A 216 -7.03 27.78 12.20
C LYS A 216 -6.24 26.49 11.96
N ALA A 217 -6.33 25.57 12.92
CA ALA A 217 -5.78 24.22 12.83
C ALA A 217 -6.83 23.20 12.34
N PRO A 218 -6.43 22.05 11.79
CA PRO A 218 -7.34 20.94 11.55
C PRO A 218 -7.77 20.28 12.87
N GLU A 219 -9.07 20.07 13.05
CA GLU A 219 -9.67 19.53 14.28
C GLU A 219 -9.80 17.98 14.26
N GLY A 220 -9.96 17.40 15.45
CA GLY A 220 -10.25 15.98 15.68
C GLY A 220 -9.02 15.11 15.94
N GLU A 221 -9.24 13.79 15.94
CA GLU A 221 -8.17 12.79 16.11
C GLU A 221 -7.11 12.95 14.99
N PRO A 222 -5.79 12.76 15.26
CA PRO A 222 -4.73 13.09 14.30
C PRO A 222 -4.84 12.48 12.90
N ARG A 223 -5.40 11.27 12.71
CA ARG A 223 -5.64 10.72 11.36
C ARG A 223 -6.75 11.47 10.63
N VAL A 224 -7.80 11.91 11.34
CA VAL A 224 -8.89 12.74 10.78
C VAL A 224 -8.37 14.14 10.45
N ALA A 225 -7.65 14.78 11.37
CA ALA A 225 -7.02 16.08 11.16
C ALA A 225 -6.09 16.09 9.93
N ALA A 226 -5.32 15.01 9.73
CA ALA A 226 -4.45 14.85 8.57
C ALA A 226 -5.20 14.77 7.22
N LEU A 227 -6.46 14.30 7.18
CA LEU A 227 -7.29 14.33 5.97
C LEU A 227 -7.70 15.76 5.62
N THR A 228 -8.16 16.52 6.61
CA THR A 228 -8.50 17.95 6.47
C THR A 228 -7.27 18.76 6.02
N ALA A 229 -6.11 18.54 6.66
CA ALA A 229 -4.86 19.18 6.28
C ALA A 229 -4.47 18.89 4.81
N ARG A 230 -4.64 17.65 4.35
CA ARG A 230 -4.39 17.27 2.94
C ARG A 230 -5.31 17.99 1.96
N GLN A 231 -6.57 18.23 2.32
CA GLN A 231 -7.47 19.03 1.49
C GLN A 231 -6.97 20.47 1.35
N TRP A 232 -6.62 21.13 2.46
CA TRP A 232 -6.13 22.52 2.44
C TRP A 232 -4.81 22.66 1.65
N LEU A 233 -3.93 21.64 1.68
CA LEU A 233 -2.73 21.61 0.85
C LEU A 233 -3.03 21.64 -0.65
N ILE A 234 -4.08 20.95 -1.10
CA ILE A 234 -4.52 20.96 -2.50
C ILE A 234 -5.06 22.36 -2.86
N GLU A 235 -5.96 22.90 -2.04
CA GLU A 235 -6.57 24.22 -2.23
C GLU A 235 -5.54 25.36 -2.28
N ARG A 236 -4.58 25.36 -1.35
CA ARG A 236 -3.51 26.36 -1.24
C ARG A 236 -2.29 26.09 -2.14
N LYS A 237 -2.31 24.99 -2.92
CA LYS A 237 -1.19 24.50 -3.76
C LYS A 237 0.14 24.38 -3.00
N ALA A 238 0.07 23.89 -1.76
CA ALA A 238 1.20 23.75 -0.84
C ALA A 238 1.72 22.29 -0.78
N GLU A 239 2.90 22.13 -0.21
CA GLU A 239 3.62 20.87 -0.08
C GLU A 239 3.45 20.23 1.30
N VAL A 240 3.55 21.04 2.36
CA VAL A 240 3.53 20.60 3.77
C VAL A 240 2.66 21.54 4.60
N LEU A 241 1.86 20.96 5.51
CA LEU A 241 1.09 21.68 6.52
C LEU A 241 1.52 21.18 7.90
N ILE A 242 1.82 22.12 8.77
CA ILE A 242 2.30 21.91 10.14
C ILE A 242 1.20 22.37 11.10
N TRP A 243 0.86 21.51 12.06
CA TRP A 243 -0.02 21.82 13.19
C TRP A 243 0.52 21.12 14.43
N GLY A 244 0.06 21.54 15.60
CA GLY A 244 0.56 21.01 16.86
C GLY A 244 -0.13 21.62 18.06
N ALA A 245 0.41 21.28 19.22
CA ALA A 245 0.02 21.84 20.51
C ALA A 245 1.25 21.95 21.40
N VAL A 246 1.24 22.92 22.32
CA VAL A 246 2.04 22.85 23.54
C VAL A 246 1.43 21.76 24.41
N ASP A 247 2.26 20.90 25.01
CA ASP A 247 1.79 19.82 25.87
C ASP A 247 1.19 20.34 27.19
N ASP A 248 0.36 19.52 27.85
CA ASP A 248 -0.32 19.91 29.10
C ASP A 248 0.64 20.33 30.24
N SER A 249 1.92 19.97 30.15
CA SER A 249 2.96 20.36 31.12
C SER A 249 3.69 21.66 30.78
N GLY A 250 3.44 22.27 29.61
CA GLY A 250 4.08 23.51 29.18
C GLY A 250 5.59 23.38 28.92
N ARG A 251 6.07 22.19 28.56
CA ARG A 251 7.50 21.90 28.32
C ARG A 251 7.83 21.70 26.85
N LEU A 252 6.91 21.13 26.09
CA LEU A 252 7.15 20.62 24.74
C LEU A 252 6.11 21.13 23.75
N LEU A 253 6.58 21.64 22.62
CA LEU A 253 5.78 21.85 21.43
C LEU A 253 5.76 20.54 20.61
N GLN A 254 4.58 19.95 20.49
CA GLN A 254 4.34 18.71 19.75
C GLN A 254 3.85 19.00 18.33
N LEU A 255 4.75 18.91 17.35
CA LEU A 255 4.46 19.21 15.95
C LEU A 255 4.12 17.95 15.13
N ARG A 256 3.20 18.12 14.17
CA ARG A 256 2.74 17.12 13.22
C ARG A 256 2.79 17.68 11.81
N PHE A 257 3.00 16.79 10.84
CA PHE A 257 3.25 17.13 9.44
C PHE A 257 2.31 16.37 8.52
N ALA A 258 1.56 17.10 7.70
CA ALA A 258 0.78 16.54 6.60
C ALA A 258 1.43 16.96 5.30
N SER A 259 1.40 16.07 4.33
CA SER A 259 1.78 16.37 2.96
C SER A 259 0.82 15.72 1.98
N GLY A 260 0.91 16.14 0.72
CA GLY A 260 0.23 15.51 -0.40
C GLY A 260 0.72 14.08 -0.73
N ALA A 261 1.56 13.47 0.11
CA ALA A 261 1.93 12.06 0.01
C ALA A 261 0.68 11.16 0.03
N PRO A 262 0.64 10.07 -0.74
CA PRO A 262 -0.37 9.04 -0.54
C PRO A 262 -0.14 8.33 0.81
N TRP A 263 -1.14 7.62 1.32
CA TRP A 263 -1.05 6.92 2.62
C TRP A 263 -0.01 5.78 2.63
N ASP A 264 0.31 5.28 1.43
CA ASP A 264 1.21 4.18 1.14
C ASP A 264 2.56 4.63 0.56
N ASP A 265 2.98 5.88 0.85
CA ASP A 265 4.30 6.41 0.45
C ASP A 265 5.40 5.37 0.73
N ALA A 266 6.14 5.03 -0.33
CA ALA A 266 7.12 3.96 -0.36
C ALA A 266 8.56 4.45 -0.16
N ARG A 267 8.78 5.76 0.04
CA ARG A 267 10.11 6.30 0.37
C ARG A 267 10.50 5.86 1.79
N PRO A 268 11.65 5.22 2.00
CA PRO A 268 12.06 4.79 3.33
C PRO A 268 12.33 6.03 4.20
N GLY A 269 11.67 6.11 5.36
CA GLY A 269 11.76 7.29 6.22
C GLY A 269 10.86 8.47 5.82
N ALA A 270 9.85 8.27 4.97
CA ALA A 270 8.79 9.26 4.78
C ALA A 270 8.08 9.56 6.11
N ILE A 271 7.90 10.84 6.42
CA ILE A 271 7.22 11.28 7.65
C ILE A 271 5.73 10.93 7.57
N ALA A 272 5.25 10.11 8.51
CA ALA A 272 3.85 9.74 8.61
C ALA A 272 3.06 10.85 9.34
N PRO A 273 1.76 11.08 9.04
CA PRO A 273 0.99 12.13 9.71
C PRO A 273 0.82 11.96 11.24
N LEU A 274 1.11 10.77 11.75
CA LEU A 274 1.10 10.44 13.18
C LEU A 274 2.47 10.58 13.87
N THR A 275 3.55 10.73 13.11
CA THR A 275 4.87 11.01 13.68
C THR A 275 4.82 12.36 14.39
N VAL A 276 5.33 12.39 15.63
CA VAL A 276 5.50 13.62 16.42
C VAL A 276 6.93 14.13 16.25
N LEU A 277 7.10 15.44 16.14
CA LEU A 277 8.34 16.11 16.49
C LEU A 277 8.10 16.83 17.81
N ASN A 278 8.77 16.38 18.88
CA ASN A 278 8.81 17.09 20.16
C ASN A 278 9.94 18.12 20.11
N LEU A 279 9.62 19.40 20.32
CA LEU A 279 10.60 20.47 20.53
C LEU A 279 10.48 20.99 21.96
N PRO A 280 11.58 21.23 22.71
CA PRO A 280 11.52 22.03 23.93
C PRO A 280 10.97 23.42 23.65
N LEU A 281 10.20 24.03 24.55
CA LEU A 281 9.87 25.45 24.40
C LEU A 281 11.14 26.30 24.47
N GLY A 282 11.24 27.34 23.64
CA GLY A 282 12.47 28.12 23.48
C GLY A 282 13.66 27.31 22.94
N PHE A 283 13.41 26.36 22.03
CA PHE A 283 14.39 25.45 21.46
C PHE A 283 15.62 26.13 20.82
N GLU A 284 16.80 25.57 21.03
CA GLU A 284 18.08 26.06 20.49
C GLU A 284 18.35 25.64 19.04
N ALA A 285 19.34 26.26 18.39
CA ALA A 285 19.72 26.05 16.98
C ALA A 285 19.80 24.58 16.51
N ALA A 286 20.27 23.65 17.34
CA ALA A 286 20.34 22.23 16.96
C ALA A 286 18.93 21.61 16.73
N TRP A 287 17.92 22.08 17.46
CA TRP A 287 16.52 21.71 17.29
C TRP A 287 15.85 22.47 16.13
N GLU A 288 16.25 23.72 15.86
CA GLU A 288 15.86 24.45 14.64
C GLU A 288 16.22 23.63 13.39
N THR A 289 17.45 23.09 13.33
CA THR A 289 17.91 22.23 12.24
C THR A 289 17.10 20.92 12.15
N LEU A 290 16.71 20.32 13.27
CA LEU A 290 15.86 19.12 13.28
C LEU A 290 14.43 19.41 12.76
N LEU A 291 13.86 20.56 13.14
CA LEU A 291 12.59 21.06 12.62
C LEU A 291 12.66 21.30 11.11
N ALA A 292 13.69 22.01 10.65
CA ALA A 292 13.93 22.29 9.24
C ALA A 292 14.10 21.00 8.40
N ALA A 293 14.88 20.03 8.90
CA ALA A 293 15.05 18.72 8.28
C ALA A 293 13.72 17.94 8.22
N THR A 294 12.92 17.97 9.30
CA THR A 294 11.62 17.28 9.36
C THR A 294 10.61 17.89 8.39
N ALA A 295 10.51 19.21 8.33
CA ALA A 295 9.62 19.91 7.41
C ALA A 295 9.98 19.61 5.94
N LEU A 296 11.27 19.58 5.59
CA LEU A 296 11.71 19.17 4.24
C LEU A 296 11.45 17.67 3.97
N ALA A 297 11.66 16.78 4.95
CA ALA A 297 11.42 15.34 4.78
C ALA A 297 9.93 15.00 4.58
N ALA A 298 9.02 15.80 5.16
CA ALA A 298 7.58 15.65 4.95
C ALA A 298 7.14 15.90 3.49
N VAL A 299 7.90 16.69 2.71
CA VAL A 299 7.62 16.99 1.31
C VAL A 299 7.58 15.70 0.48
N ALA A 300 6.48 15.48 -0.24
CA ALA A 300 6.39 14.46 -1.27
C ALA A 300 6.70 15.09 -2.64
N PRO A 301 7.89 14.84 -3.24
CA PRO A 301 8.27 15.49 -4.50
C PRO A 301 7.42 14.97 -5.66
N ARG A 302 6.82 15.89 -6.41
CA ARG A 302 5.97 15.61 -7.59
C ARG A 302 6.62 15.99 -8.91
N THR A 303 7.74 16.74 -8.87
CA THR A 303 8.55 17.12 -10.04
C THR A 303 10.03 16.78 -9.82
N GLU A 304 10.80 16.64 -10.91
CA GLU A 304 12.23 16.31 -10.83
C GLU A 304 13.01 17.42 -10.12
N ALA A 305 12.60 18.69 -10.31
CA ALA A 305 13.14 19.83 -9.59
C ALA A 305 12.93 19.73 -8.06
N GLN A 306 11.74 19.31 -7.60
CA GLN A 306 11.49 19.08 -6.17
C GLN A 306 12.33 17.92 -5.63
N LEU A 307 12.49 16.83 -6.40
CA LEU A 307 13.33 15.70 -6.00
C LEU A 307 14.80 16.11 -5.90
N ALA A 308 15.34 16.82 -6.90
CA ALA A 308 16.72 17.29 -6.91
C ALA A 308 17.00 18.29 -5.76
N PHE A 309 16.04 19.18 -5.48
CA PHE A 309 16.09 20.09 -4.34
C PHE A 309 16.23 19.33 -3.01
N LEU A 310 15.36 18.34 -2.75
CA LEU A 310 15.43 17.52 -1.53
C LEU A 310 16.71 16.70 -1.44
N GLN A 311 17.19 16.14 -2.56
CA GLN A 311 18.45 15.41 -2.63
C GLN A 311 19.66 16.29 -2.27
N ALA A 312 19.64 17.57 -2.63
CA ALA A 312 20.71 18.52 -2.34
C ALA A 312 20.65 19.11 -0.92
N ARG A 313 19.44 19.34 -0.38
CA ARG A 313 19.24 20.09 0.87
C ARG A 313 19.00 19.25 2.11
N LEU A 314 18.28 18.12 2.01
CA LEU A 314 17.94 17.33 3.20
C LEU A 314 19.15 16.64 3.85
N PRO A 315 20.04 15.92 3.12
CA PRO A 315 21.09 15.14 3.77
C PRO A 315 22.09 15.94 4.64
N PRO A 316 22.51 17.17 4.27
CA PRO A 316 23.31 18.02 5.14
C PRO A 316 22.60 18.39 6.46
N LEU A 317 21.33 18.80 6.41
CA LEU A 317 20.56 19.18 7.61
C LEU A 317 20.36 17.98 8.56
N VAL A 318 20.16 16.77 8.02
CA VAL A 318 20.05 15.55 8.83
C VAL A 318 21.38 15.15 9.50
N GLU A 319 22.51 15.50 8.88
CA GLU A 319 23.85 15.31 9.45
C GLU A 319 24.13 16.31 10.57
N GLU A 320 23.73 17.58 10.37
CA GLU A 320 23.86 18.64 11.37
C GLU A 320 22.95 18.42 12.59
N ALA A 321 21.70 17.96 12.37
CA ALA A 321 20.79 17.55 13.43
C ALA A 321 21.13 16.18 14.09
N ARG A 322 22.27 15.55 13.75
CA ARG A 322 22.66 14.22 14.27
C ARG A 322 22.71 14.18 15.80
N ALA A 323 23.29 15.20 16.45
CA ALA A 323 23.50 15.18 17.89
C ALA A 323 22.16 15.03 18.64
N VAL A 324 21.24 15.98 18.49
CA VAL A 324 19.91 15.95 19.13
C VAL A 324 19.07 14.75 18.72
N GLY A 325 19.24 14.24 17.49
CA GLY A 325 18.53 13.07 16.98
C GLY A 325 19.08 11.71 17.43
N THR A 326 20.26 11.65 18.05
CA THR A 326 20.90 10.38 18.49
C THR A 326 21.26 10.33 19.97
N GLU A 327 21.32 11.48 20.64
CA GLU A 327 21.53 11.65 22.08
C GLU A 327 20.54 12.72 22.59
N VAL A 328 19.35 12.26 23.03
CA VAL A 328 18.28 13.14 23.49
C VAL A 328 18.55 13.62 24.92
N ALA A 329 18.26 14.89 25.21
CA ALA A 329 18.53 15.50 26.50
C ALA A 329 17.74 14.86 27.67
N PRO A 330 18.26 14.86 28.91
CA PRO A 330 17.63 14.19 30.06
C PRO A 330 16.23 14.68 30.47
N GLY A 331 15.76 15.81 29.94
CA GLY A 331 14.43 16.37 30.23
C GLY A 331 13.26 15.67 29.51
N PHE A 332 13.55 14.70 28.63
CA PHE A 332 12.57 13.93 27.87
C PHE A 332 12.28 12.60 28.56
N SER A 333 10.99 12.22 28.65
CA SER A 333 10.57 10.87 29.08
C SER A 333 11.01 9.79 28.09
N SER A 334 11.05 8.52 28.48
CA SER A 334 11.48 7.42 27.60
C SER A 334 10.67 7.34 26.29
N HIS A 335 9.37 7.67 26.34
CA HIS A 335 8.50 7.72 25.16
C HIS A 335 8.79 8.95 24.28
N GLU A 336 8.98 10.13 24.90
CA GLU A 336 9.38 11.36 24.17
C GLU A 336 10.76 11.21 23.52
N GLN A 337 11.71 10.51 24.17
CA GLN A 337 13.02 10.17 23.60
C GLN A 337 12.88 9.20 22.41
N ALA A 338 12.05 8.17 22.54
CA ALA A 338 11.78 7.22 21.47
C ALA A 338 11.19 7.90 20.23
N GLN A 339 10.31 8.89 20.41
CA GLN A 339 9.81 9.74 19.32
C GLN A 339 10.92 10.47 18.58
N VAL A 340 11.85 11.12 19.29
CA VAL A 340 12.98 11.84 18.67
C VAL A 340 13.93 10.86 17.96
N TYR A 341 14.28 9.72 18.57
CA TYR A 341 15.09 8.68 17.92
C TYR A 341 14.41 8.10 16.67
N GLY A 342 13.10 7.85 16.73
CA GLY A 342 12.31 7.30 15.62
C GLY A 342 12.16 8.27 14.46
N LEU A 343 11.98 9.55 14.76
CA LEU A 343 11.98 10.64 13.79
C LEU A 343 13.36 10.76 13.12
N TRP A 344 14.45 10.87 13.88
CA TRP A 344 15.78 10.99 13.28
C TRP A 344 16.18 9.73 12.49
N GLY A 345 15.79 8.54 12.96
CA GLY A 345 15.96 7.29 12.20
C GLY A 345 15.23 7.30 10.86
N SER A 346 14.05 7.93 10.80
CA SER A 346 13.31 8.19 9.56
C SER A 346 14.07 9.16 8.64
N LEU A 347 14.53 10.29 9.19
CA LEU A 347 15.32 11.28 8.44
C LEU A 347 16.61 10.69 7.86
N ALA A 348 17.36 9.91 8.65
CA ALA A 348 18.56 9.19 8.23
C ALA A 348 18.25 8.18 7.11
N GLY A 349 17.11 7.47 7.19
CA GLY A 349 16.64 6.56 6.15
C GLY A 349 16.42 7.27 4.81
N LEU A 350 15.78 8.45 4.85
CA LEU A 350 15.49 9.25 3.65
C LEU A 350 16.77 9.93 3.09
N ALA A 351 17.67 10.40 3.96
CA ALA A 351 18.99 10.91 3.57
C ALA A 351 19.84 9.82 2.89
N GLY A 352 19.81 8.59 3.40
CA GLY A 352 20.43 7.42 2.76
C GLY A 352 19.77 7.06 1.42
N TYR A 353 18.46 7.22 1.31
CA TYR A 353 17.73 6.93 0.07
C TYR A 353 18.19 7.84 -1.06
N TYR A 354 18.27 9.15 -0.77
CA TYR A 354 18.69 10.21 -1.69
C TYR A 354 20.19 10.15 -2.03
N THR A 355 21.07 9.93 -1.05
CA THR A 355 22.54 9.92 -1.28
C THR A 355 23.09 8.56 -1.73
N GLY A 356 22.39 7.46 -1.46
CA GLY A 356 22.86 6.09 -1.71
C GLY A 356 23.96 5.60 -0.76
N LYS A 357 24.44 6.42 0.18
CA LYS A 357 25.53 6.06 1.11
C LYS A 357 25.07 5.01 2.13
N GLN A 358 25.90 3.99 2.37
CA GLN A 358 25.59 2.89 3.28
C GLN A 358 25.67 3.26 4.78
N SER A 359 26.45 4.27 5.14
CA SER A 359 26.55 4.76 6.53
C SER A 359 25.20 5.20 7.10
N TRP A 360 24.36 5.85 6.28
CA TRP A 360 23.00 6.24 6.65
C TRP A 360 22.10 5.06 7.00
N VAL A 361 22.34 3.87 6.45
CA VAL A 361 21.52 2.67 6.70
C VAL A 361 21.73 2.16 8.11
N ALA A 362 23.00 2.08 8.54
CA ALA A 362 23.36 1.67 9.89
C ALA A 362 22.89 2.71 10.92
N ALA A 363 23.06 4.00 10.62
CA ALA A 363 22.54 5.10 11.42
C ALA A 363 21.02 5.03 11.61
N ALA A 364 20.27 4.92 10.50
CA ALA A 364 18.81 4.83 10.52
C ALA A 364 18.31 3.59 11.29
N ALA A 365 18.88 2.41 11.00
CA ALA A 365 18.51 1.18 11.69
C ALA A 365 18.79 1.26 13.20
N GLY A 366 19.99 1.72 13.60
CA GLY A 366 20.36 1.83 15.01
C GLY A 366 19.50 2.82 15.80
N ALA A 367 19.09 3.94 15.19
CA ALA A 367 18.17 4.89 15.81
C ALA A 367 16.74 4.35 15.92
N LEU A 368 16.25 3.65 14.89
CA LEU A 368 14.94 2.97 14.94
C LEU A 368 14.93 1.83 15.96
N ASP A 369 16.04 1.09 16.12
CA ASP A 369 16.21 0.06 17.15
C ASP A 369 16.22 0.68 18.56
N LYS A 370 16.93 1.81 18.76
CA LYS A 370 16.87 2.61 20.01
C LYS A 370 15.43 3.05 20.33
N ALA A 371 14.72 3.58 19.34
CA ALA A 371 13.34 4.04 19.49
C ALA A 371 12.40 2.90 19.88
N LEU A 372 12.44 1.77 19.15
CA LEU A 372 11.61 0.59 19.40
C LEU A 372 11.88 -0.08 20.76
N ALA A 373 13.06 0.13 21.35
CA ALA A 373 13.37 -0.33 22.70
C ALA A 373 12.71 0.52 23.81
N GLY A 374 12.27 1.74 23.50
CA GLY A 374 11.64 2.68 24.44
C GLY A 374 10.10 2.72 24.42
N LEU A 375 9.44 1.94 23.55
CA LEU A 375 7.97 1.91 23.38
C LEU A 375 7.37 0.56 23.83
N ASP A 376 6.09 0.55 24.22
CA ASP A 376 5.34 -0.71 24.38
C ASP A 376 5.06 -1.35 23.01
N ARG A 377 5.38 -2.65 22.90
CA ARG A 377 5.24 -3.46 21.70
C ARG A 377 3.78 -3.72 21.27
N HIS A 378 2.79 -3.54 22.15
CA HIS A 378 1.42 -4.01 21.90
C HIS A 378 0.32 -2.94 21.96
N ALA A 379 0.63 -1.71 22.39
CA ALA A 379 -0.37 -0.68 22.65
C ALA A 379 -0.29 0.55 21.73
N GLU A 380 0.84 0.78 21.06
CA GLU A 380 1.15 2.08 20.47
C GLU A 380 1.11 2.08 18.93
N ALA A 381 0.34 3.00 18.35
CA ALA A 381 0.30 3.20 16.89
C ALA A 381 1.68 3.61 16.33
N GLU A 382 2.54 4.22 17.15
CA GLU A 382 3.90 4.58 16.81
C GLU A 382 4.81 3.37 16.62
N TRP A 383 4.70 2.35 17.47
CA TRP A 383 5.51 1.13 17.34
C TRP A 383 5.27 0.42 15.99
N VAL A 384 4.04 0.47 15.47
CA VAL A 384 3.70 -0.01 14.11
C VAL A 384 4.37 0.84 13.03
N ILE A 385 4.36 2.17 13.17
CA ILE A 385 4.98 3.12 12.22
C ILE A 385 6.50 2.94 12.18
N LEU A 386 7.16 2.84 13.33
CA LEU A 386 8.61 2.67 13.40
C LEU A 386 9.06 1.33 12.81
N ASN A 387 8.33 0.24 13.08
CA ASN A 387 8.58 -1.05 12.44
C ASN A 387 8.34 -1.03 10.92
N ARG A 388 7.28 -0.36 10.45
CA ARG A 388 7.04 -0.11 9.01
C ARG A 388 8.24 0.62 8.39
N THR A 389 8.67 1.73 9.00
CA THR A 389 9.81 2.52 8.51
C THR A 389 11.11 1.72 8.50
N ARG A 390 11.40 0.98 9.58
CA ARG A 390 12.56 0.07 9.69
C ARG A 390 12.57 -0.96 8.57
N GLY A 391 11.42 -1.62 8.33
CA GLY A 391 11.26 -2.57 7.22
C GLY A 391 11.54 -1.93 5.85
N MET A 392 11.02 -0.73 5.60
CA MET A 392 11.24 -0.01 4.34
C MET A 392 12.70 0.41 4.13
N VAL A 393 13.37 0.89 5.19
CA VAL A 393 14.80 1.20 5.17
C VAL A 393 15.59 -0.06 4.85
N LEU A 394 15.48 -1.10 5.69
CA LEU A 394 16.25 -2.34 5.53
C LEU A 394 15.99 -3.03 4.19
N GLN A 395 14.74 -3.05 3.71
CA GLN A 395 14.39 -3.53 2.38
C GLN A 395 15.12 -2.74 1.30
N THR A 396 14.99 -1.40 1.28
CA THR A 396 15.53 -0.57 0.20
C THR A 396 17.03 -0.76 0.04
N PHE A 397 17.77 -0.87 1.14
CA PHE A 397 19.22 -1.06 1.08
C PHE A 397 19.65 -2.52 0.92
N GLY A 398 18.92 -3.48 1.51
CA GLY A 398 19.10 -4.90 1.27
C GLY A 398 18.94 -5.27 -0.21
N GLU A 399 18.01 -4.64 -0.91
CA GLU A 399 17.85 -4.77 -2.36
C GLU A 399 19.01 -4.14 -3.15
N ARG A 400 19.42 -2.93 -2.79
CA ARG A 400 20.56 -2.22 -3.42
C ARG A 400 21.88 -2.98 -3.25
N THR A 401 22.09 -3.61 -2.10
CA THR A 401 23.33 -4.32 -1.73
C THR A 401 23.28 -5.84 -1.95
N ARG A 402 22.09 -6.41 -2.22
CA ARG A 402 21.83 -7.84 -2.32
C ARG A 402 22.20 -8.63 -1.05
N THR A 403 21.95 -8.04 0.13
CA THR A 403 22.26 -8.62 1.43
C THR A 403 21.03 -9.36 1.98
N ALA A 404 21.08 -10.68 2.06
CA ALA A 404 19.96 -11.52 2.47
C ALA A 404 19.55 -11.26 3.93
N GLU A 405 20.53 -11.01 4.79
CA GLU A 405 20.40 -10.73 6.22
C GLU A 405 19.61 -9.44 6.45
N ARG A 406 19.86 -8.39 5.65
CA ARG A 406 19.10 -7.14 5.69
C ARG A 406 17.66 -7.33 5.20
N LEU A 407 17.44 -8.21 4.22
CA LEU A 407 16.10 -8.55 3.75
C LEU A 407 15.34 -9.39 4.79
N ALA A 408 15.99 -10.35 5.46
CA ALA A 408 15.39 -11.07 6.59
C ALA A 408 14.97 -10.12 7.72
N ALA A 409 15.87 -9.21 8.13
CA ALA A 409 15.55 -8.18 9.13
C ALA A 409 14.45 -7.19 8.69
N ALA A 410 14.29 -6.96 7.38
CA ALA A 410 13.15 -6.19 6.84
C ALA A 410 11.83 -6.98 6.94
N ALA A 411 11.85 -8.29 6.67
CA ALA A 411 10.69 -9.16 6.83
C ALA A 411 10.25 -9.23 8.31
N GLU A 412 11.20 -9.35 9.25
CA GLU A 412 10.94 -9.28 10.69
C GLU A 412 10.26 -7.96 11.09
N ALA A 413 10.77 -6.83 10.63
CA ALA A 413 10.17 -5.52 10.90
C ALA A 413 8.75 -5.40 10.31
N TYR A 414 8.48 -5.96 9.12
CA TYR A 414 7.12 -6.00 8.59
C TYR A 414 6.20 -6.95 9.37
N ARG A 415 6.67 -8.12 9.81
CA ARG A 415 5.88 -9.02 10.69
C ARG A 415 5.53 -8.33 12.01
N ALA A 416 6.49 -7.62 12.60
CA ALA A 416 6.28 -6.81 13.79
C ALA A 416 5.17 -5.76 13.54
N ALA A 417 5.32 -4.90 12.52
CA ALA A 417 4.30 -3.91 12.17
C ALA A 417 2.90 -4.53 11.92
N ILE A 418 2.83 -5.71 11.29
CA ILE A 418 1.57 -6.44 11.08
C ILE A 418 0.95 -6.93 12.39
N ALA A 419 1.75 -7.38 13.34
CA ALA A 419 1.28 -7.92 14.63
C ALA A 419 0.66 -6.85 15.54
N GLY A 420 1.20 -5.61 15.52
CA GLY A 420 0.65 -4.48 16.28
C GLY A 420 -0.57 -3.81 15.64
N LEU A 421 -1.01 -4.25 14.45
CA LEU A 421 -1.99 -3.52 13.64
C LEU A 421 -3.40 -4.16 13.73
N ARG A 422 -4.36 -3.40 14.27
CA ARG A 422 -5.79 -3.78 14.33
C ARG A 422 -6.42 -3.72 12.94
N VAL A 423 -6.61 -4.89 12.32
CA VAL A 423 -7.02 -5.06 10.90
C VAL A 423 -8.34 -4.34 10.58
N GLN A 424 -9.26 -4.23 11.54
CA GLN A 424 -10.54 -3.55 11.41
C GLN A 424 -10.39 -2.03 11.22
N GLU A 425 -9.32 -1.43 11.76
CA GLU A 425 -9.10 0.02 11.77
C GLU A 425 -8.25 0.47 10.57
N ALA A 426 -7.25 -0.34 10.18
CA ALA A 426 -6.33 -0.02 9.09
C ALA A 426 -6.18 -1.18 8.07
N PRO A 427 -7.28 -1.71 7.48
CA PRO A 427 -7.23 -2.89 6.62
C PRO A 427 -6.34 -2.70 5.38
N ARG A 428 -6.33 -1.49 4.81
CA ARG A 428 -5.47 -1.14 3.67
C ARG A 428 -3.97 -1.15 4.02
N GLU A 429 -3.61 -0.70 5.23
CA GLU A 429 -2.22 -0.71 5.70
C GLU A 429 -1.75 -2.12 6.03
N TRP A 430 -2.60 -2.93 6.66
CA TRP A 430 -2.36 -4.36 6.85
C TRP A 430 -2.07 -5.08 5.52
N ALA A 431 -2.92 -4.86 4.51
CA ALA A 431 -2.75 -5.46 3.19
C ALA A 431 -1.49 -4.96 2.46
N TRP A 432 -1.14 -3.69 2.62
CA TRP A 432 0.09 -3.12 2.08
C TRP A 432 1.34 -3.75 2.71
N LEU A 433 1.35 -3.90 4.04
CA LEU A 433 2.44 -4.55 4.78
C LEU A 433 2.59 -6.03 4.35
N HIS A 434 1.49 -6.76 4.14
CA HIS A 434 1.54 -8.13 3.60
C HIS A 434 2.11 -8.16 2.17
N ASN A 435 1.74 -7.23 1.28
CA ASN A 435 2.38 -7.12 -0.04
C ASN A 435 3.89 -6.82 0.07
N ARG A 436 4.31 -5.98 1.01
CA ARG A 436 5.75 -5.68 1.23
C ARG A 436 6.51 -6.87 1.81
N LEU A 437 5.94 -7.57 2.80
CA LEU A 437 6.48 -8.83 3.33
C LEU A 437 6.63 -9.86 2.21
N GLY A 438 5.61 -10.00 1.35
CA GLY A 438 5.66 -10.83 0.14
C GLY A 438 6.85 -10.53 -0.76
N VAL A 439 7.08 -9.25 -1.07
CA VAL A 439 8.21 -8.82 -1.92
C VAL A 439 9.55 -9.15 -1.28
N VAL A 440 9.68 -8.98 0.04
CA VAL A 440 10.93 -9.24 0.76
C VAL A 440 11.23 -10.74 0.86
N CYS A 441 10.28 -11.57 1.28
CA CYS A 441 10.53 -13.00 1.45
C CYS A 441 10.83 -13.69 0.11
N CYS A 442 10.18 -13.29 -1.00
CA CYS A 442 10.58 -13.74 -2.33
C CYS A 442 12.01 -13.31 -2.71
N LYS A 443 12.49 -12.14 -2.26
CA LYS A 443 13.86 -11.70 -2.50
C LYS A 443 14.88 -12.41 -1.60
N VAL A 444 14.49 -12.87 -0.41
CA VAL A 444 15.29 -13.77 0.44
C VAL A 444 15.50 -15.13 -0.24
N ASP A 445 14.43 -15.78 -0.72
CA ASP A 445 14.51 -17.03 -1.51
C ASP A 445 15.45 -16.87 -2.71
N MET A 446 15.30 -15.78 -3.48
CA MET A 446 16.16 -15.50 -4.65
C MET A 446 17.66 -15.33 -4.34
N LEU A 447 18.05 -15.13 -3.07
CA LEU A 447 19.45 -15.00 -2.64
C LEU A 447 19.96 -16.25 -1.89
N THR A 448 19.09 -16.92 -1.13
CA THR A 448 19.46 -18.01 -0.21
C THR A 448 18.99 -19.39 -0.66
N GLY A 449 17.95 -19.46 -1.49
CA GLY A 449 17.21 -20.67 -1.82
C GLY A 449 16.18 -21.09 -0.76
N ASP A 450 15.90 -20.24 0.24
CA ASP A 450 14.93 -20.49 1.32
C ASP A 450 13.49 -20.66 0.80
N ALA A 451 13.04 -21.91 0.81
CA ALA A 451 11.72 -22.30 0.33
C ALA A 451 10.58 -21.86 1.26
N GLU A 452 10.84 -21.68 2.56
CA GLU A 452 9.83 -21.25 3.53
C GLU A 452 9.59 -19.74 3.39
N ALA A 453 10.63 -18.94 3.11
CA ALA A 453 10.47 -17.55 2.71
C ALA A 453 9.60 -17.41 1.43
N LEU A 454 9.78 -18.28 0.43
CA LEU A 454 8.92 -18.26 -0.78
C LEU A 454 7.45 -18.61 -0.47
N LYS A 455 7.20 -19.62 0.38
CA LYS A 455 5.84 -19.98 0.87
C LYS A 455 5.19 -18.82 1.63
N GLU A 456 5.91 -18.24 2.59
CA GLU A 456 5.42 -17.10 3.36
C GLU A 456 5.07 -15.93 2.43
N GLY A 457 5.93 -15.66 1.44
CA GLY A 457 5.69 -14.56 0.51
C GLY A 457 4.42 -14.74 -0.32
N LEU A 458 4.14 -15.96 -0.80
CA LEU A 458 2.89 -16.30 -1.47
C LEU A 458 1.66 -16.15 -0.55
N ALA A 459 1.75 -16.63 0.69
CA ALA A 459 0.69 -16.49 1.68
C ALA A 459 0.43 -15.01 2.03
N ALA A 460 1.48 -14.17 2.04
CA ALA A 460 1.36 -12.74 2.27
C ALA A 460 0.66 -12.02 1.10
N TYR A 461 0.99 -12.32 -0.16
CA TYR A 461 0.22 -11.77 -1.30
C TYR A 461 -1.25 -12.19 -1.27
N GLN A 462 -1.55 -13.45 -0.94
CA GLN A 462 -2.93 -13.91 -0.78
C GLN A 462 -3.67 -13.16 0.33
N LYS A 463 -3.02 -12.86 1.47
CA LYS A 463 -3.57 -12.00 2.52
C LYS A 463 -3.86 -10.59 2.01
N ALA A 464 -2.93 -9.97 1.29
CA ALA A 464 -3.13 -8.63 0.70
C ALA A 464 -4.33 -8.59 -0.27
N LEU A 465 -4.47 -9.62 -1.12
CA LEU A 465 -5.55 -9.77 -2.10
C LEU A 465 -6.95 -10.05 -1.51
N LYS A 466 -7.06 -10.32 -0.19
CA LYS A 466 -8.37 -10.37 0.50
C LYS A 466 -8.94 -8.96 0.76
N VAL A 467 -8.11 -7.93 0.75
CA VAL A 467 -8.50 -6.53 1.05
C VAL A 467 -8.38 -5.65 -0.19
N PHE A 468 -7.25 -5.73 -0.89
CA PHE A 468 -7.11 -5.10 -2.19
C PHE A 468 -7.92 -5.91 -3.19
N THR A 469 -8.97 -5.29 -3.74
CA THR A 469 -9.75 -5.85 -4.85
C THR A 469 -9.68 -4.90 -6.04
N ARG A 470 -10.01 -5.42 -7.23
CA ARG A 470 -10.13 -4.61 -8.45
C ARG A 470 -11.05 -3.40 -8.28
N ALA A 471 -12.08 -3.51 -7.43
CA ALA A 471 -13.00 -2.41 -7.12
C ALA A 471 -12.46 -1.46 -6.03
N SER A 472 -11.95 -1.99 -4.91
CA SER A 472 -11.63 -1.19 -3.70
C SER A 472 -10.27 -0.49 -3.75
N ALA A 473 -9.32 -1.07 -4.48
CA ALA A 473 -7.94 -0.61 -4.60
C ALA A 473 -7.28 -1.17 -5.89
N PRO A 474 -7.78 -0.82 -7.09
CA PRO A 474 -7.37 -1.42 -8.36
C PRO A 474 -5.86 -1.50 -8.59
N LEU A 475 -5.13 -0.39 -8.40
CA LEU A 475 -3.67 -0.37 -8.64
C LEU A 475 -2.91 -1.24 -7.63
N HIS A 476 -3.30 -1.24 -6.36
CA HIS A 476 -2.72 -2.11 -5.33
C HIS A 476 -3.03 -3.59 -5.57
N TRP A 477 -4.24 -3.90 -6.03
CA TRP A 477 -4.61 -5.26 -6.45
C TRP A 477 -3.77 -5.72 -7.65
N ALA A 478 -3.60 -4.87 -8.67
CA ALA A 478 -2.75 -5.18 -9.82
C ALA A 478 -1.26 -5.31 -9.44
N GLU A 479 -0.76 -4.53 -8.47
CA GLU A 479 0.58 -4.71 -7.90
C GLU A 479 0.71 -6.08 -7.22
N ALA A 480 -0.23 -6.42 -6.32
CA ALA A 480 -0.22 -7.68 -5.59
C ALA A 480 -0.38 -8.89 -6.53
N MET A 481 -1.23 -8.82 -7.56
CA MET A 481 -1.36 -9.87 -8.60
C MET A 481 -0.07 -10.05 -9.41
N ASN A 482 0.58 -8.96 -9.83
CA ASN A 482 1.88 -9.02 -10.51
C ASN A 482 3.00 -9.58 -9.60
N ASN A 483 2.97 -9.26 -8.32
CA ASN A 483 3.98 -9.74 -7.37
C ASN A 483 3.76 -11.23 -7.04
N LEU A 484 2.50 -11.65 -6.89
CA LEU A 484 2.09 -13.05 -6.81
C LEU A 484 2.51 -13.83 -8.07
N GLY A 485 2.28 -13.29 -9.27
CA GLY A 485 2.72 -13.89 -10.53
C GLY A 485 4.24 -14.10 -10.58
N GLN A 486 5.05 -13.15 -10.09
CA GLN A 486 6.50 -13.33 -10.00
C GLN A 486 6.92 -14.43 -9.02
N ALA A 487 6.21 -14.58 -7.90
CA ALA A 487 6.49 -15.64 -6.93
C ALA A 487 6.07 -17.03 -7.46
N LEU A 488 4.90 -17.12 -8.09
CA LEU A 488 4.44 -18.33 -8.79
C LEU A 488 5.38 -18.70 -9.94
N GLN A 489 5.94 -17.72 -10.67
CA GLN A 489 6.93 -17.95 -11.71
C GLN A 489 8.20 -18.63 -11.17
N VAL A 490 8.70 -18.19 -10.00
CA VAL A 490 9.86 -18.80 -9.34
C VAL A 490 9.55 -20.22 -8.87
N TRP A 491 8.42 -20.41 -8.18
CA TRP A 491 7.98 -21.73 -7.72
C TRP A 491 7.78 -22.69 -8.90
N GLY A 492 7.11 -22.25 -9.97
CA GLY A 492 6.87 -23.02 -11.18
C GLY A 492 8.15 -23.40 -11.91
N ASP A 493 9.16 -22.52 -11.93
CA ASP A 493 10.49 -22.87 -12.46
C ASP A 493 11.20 -23.92 -11.60
N HIS A 494 11.10 -23.80 -10.27
CA HIS A 494 11.70 -24.76 -9.33
C HIS A 494 11.06 -26.15 -9.44
N LEU A 495 9.73 -26.24 -9.61
CA LEU A 495 9.02 -27.50 -9.83
C LEU A 495 9.04 -27.99 -11.29
N LYS A 496 9.57 -27.20 -12.24
CA LYS A 496 9.40 -27.41 -13.69
C LYS A 496 7.92 -27.57 -14.10
N SER A 497 7.00 -26.95 -13.36
CA SER A 497 5.54 -27.15 -13.49
C SER A 497 4.91 -26.11 -14.40
N THR A 498 4.41 -26.56 -15.56
CA THR A 498 3.64 -25.72 -16.50
C THR A 498 2.34 -25.21 -15.90
N GLU A 499 1.66 -25.97 -15.04
CA GLU A 499 0.43 -25.55 -14.38
C GLU A 499 0.66 -24.39 -13.39
N VAL A 500 1.73 -24.44 -12.59
CA VAL A 500 2.08 -23.30 -11.71
C VAL A 500 2.52 -22.09 -12.53
N LEU A 501 3.18 -22.29 -13.68
CA LEU A 501 3.55 -21.21 -14.60
C LEU A 501 2.34 -20.60 -15.32
N LYS A 502 1.32 -21.40 -15.66
CA LYS A 502 0.04 -20.93 -16.18
C LYS A 502 -0.65 -20.02 -15.17
N ARG A 503 -0.72 -20.41 -13.90
CA ARG A 503 -1.23 -19.56 -12.81
C ARG A 503 -0.45 -18.24 -12.65
N ALA A 504 0.84 -18.22 -12.97
CA ALA A 504 1.63 -16.99 -13.02
C ALA A 504 1.23 -16.11 -14.22
N VAL A 505 1.05 -16.70 -15.40
CA VAL A 505 0.53 -16.04 -16.62
C VAL A 505 -0.84 -15.42 -16.36
N ASP A 506 -1.78 -16.16 -15.79
CA ASP A 506 -3.12 -15.68 -15.42
C ASP A 506 -3.05 -14.47 -14.47
N ALA A 507 -2.15 -14.50 -13.48
CA ALA A 507 -1.96 -13.41 -12.54
C ALA A 507 -1.38 -12.13 -13.19
N PHE A 508 -0.52 -12.29 -14.22
CA PHE A 508 -0.05 -11.14 -15.01
C PHE A 508 -1.12 -10.59 -15.93
N HIS A 509 -1.92 -11.43 -16.59
CA HIS A 509 -3.06 -10.97 -17.38
C HIS A 509 -4.04 -10.18 -16.52
N ALA A 510 -4.42 -10.71 -15.35
CA ALA A 510 -5.27 -10.02 -14.39
C ALA A 510 -4.73 -8.63 -13.99
N ALA A 511 -3.41 -8.50 -13.75
CA ALA A 511 -2.78 -7.20 -13.48
C ALA A 511 -2.83 -6.24 -14.69
N LEU A 512 -2.70 -6.77 -15.91
CA LEU A 512 -2.76 -6.02 -17.17
C LEU A 512 -4.19 -5.61 -17.59
N GLU A 513 -5.23 -6.16 -16.97
CA GLU A 513 -6.60 -5.65 -17.13
C GLU A 513 -6.88 -4.33 -16.38
N VAL A 514 -5.95 -3.91 -15.52
CA VAL A 514 -6.09 -2.73 -14.66
C VAL A 514 -4.97 -1.72 -14.90
N ARG A 515 -3.75 -2.21 -15.11
CA ARG A 515 -2.62 -1.42 -15.61
C ARG A 515 -2.77 -1.24 -17.10
N THR A 516 -2.64 -0.01 -17.58
CA THR A 516 -2.60 0.31 -19.01
C THR A 516 -1.43 1.24 -19.30
N ARG A 517 -1.11 1.45 -20.57
CA ARG A 517 -0.04 2.37 -21.01
C ARG A 517 -0.30 3.82 -20.56
N GLU A 518 -1.55 4.18 -20.37
CA GLU A 518 -2.02 5.51 -20.00
C GLU A 518 -2.07 5.68 -18.48
N ARG A 519 -2.51 4.64 -17.75
CA ARG A 519 -2.78 4.69 -16.30
C ARG A 519 -1.56 4.38 -15.44
N ASP A 520 -0.76 3.40 -15.85
CA ASP A 520 0.44 2.93 -15.13
C ASP A 520 1.44 2.40 -16.17
N PRO A 521 2.06 3.25 -17.00
CA PRO A 521 2.92 2.82 -18.10
C PRO A 521 4.06 1.90 -17.64
N LEU A 522 4.78 2.30 -16.58
CA LEU A 522 5.92 1.54 -16.08
C LEU A 522 5.49 0.23 -15.39
N GLY A 523 4.38 0.22 -14.64
CA GLY A 523 3.82 -1.00 -14.07
C GLY A 523 3.25 -1.95 -15.13
N TRP A 524 2.62 -1.43 -16.18
CA TRP A 524 2.18 -2.20 -17.35
C TRP A 524 3.37 -2.86 -18.06
N ALA A 525 4.44 -2.10 -18.33
CA ALA A 525 5.66 -2.62 -18.93
C ALA A 525 6.34 -3.68 -18.03
N ALA A 526 6.31 -3.49 -16.70
CA ALA A 526 6.79 -4.50 -15.75
C ALA A 526 5.96 -5.79 -15.82
N SER A 527 4.64 -5.69 -15.80
CA SER A 527 3.75 -6.85 -15.92
C SER A 527 3.88 -7.55 -17.28
N GLN A 528 4.06 -6.81 -18.39
CA GLN A 528 4.36 -7.39 -19.71
C GLN A 528 5.70 -8.14 -19.74
N ASN A 529 6.79 -7.56 -19.23
CA ASN A 529 8.08 -8.25 -19.15
C ASN A 529 8.00 -9.51 -18.26
N ASN A 530 7.23 -9.47 -17.19
CA ASN A 530 7.08 -10.60 -16.28
C ASN A 530 6.21 -11.70 -16.89
N LEU A 531 5.13 -11.34 -17.61
CA LEU A 531 4.33 -12.24 -18.44
C LEU A 531 5.19 -12.95 -19.49
N GLY A 532 5.96 -12.21 -20.27
CA GLY A 532 6.87 -12.80 -21.26
C GLY A 532 7.89 -13.76 -20.64
N SER A 533 8.37 -13.45 -19.43
CA SER A 533 9.25 -14.34 -18.68
C SER A 533 8.55 -15.62 -18.20
N ALA A 534 7.25 -15.59 -17.90
CA ALA A 534 6.48 -16.76 -17.50
C ALA A 534 6.14 -17.65 -18.72
N LEU A 535 5.72 -17.04 -19.82
CA LEU A 535 5.48 -17.71 -21.10
C LEU A 535 6.75 -18.41 -21.62
N PHE A 536 7.91 -17.72 -21.58
CA PHE A 536 9.20 -18.30 -21.93
C PHE A 536 9.56 -19.53 -21.09
N LEU A 537 9.28 -19.51 -19.78
CA LEU A 537 9.52 -20.66 -18.90
C LEU A 537 8.54 -21.79 -19.17
N MET A 538 7.27 -21.48 -19.45
CA MET A 538 6.25 -22.48 -19.80
C MET A 538 6.59 -23.18 -21.13
N ALA A 539 7.07 -22.43 -22.13
CA ALA A 539 7.58 -22.95 -23.42
C ALA A 539 8.83 -23.82 -23.29
N ARG A 540 9.58 -23.67 -22.19
CA ARG A 540 10.83 -24.38 -21.91
C ARG A 540 10.60 -25.71 -21.18
N HIS A 541 9.60 -25.75 -20.31
CA HIS A 541 9.25 -26.94 -19.53
C HIS A 541 8.17 -27.80 -20.24
N GLY A 542 7.26 -27.16 -20.99
CA GLY A 542 6.38 -27.80 -21.96
C GLY A 542 7.03 -27.96 -23.34
N ASP A 543 6.20 -28.31 -24.33
CA ASP A 543 6.63 -28.52 -25.74
C ASP A 543 5.96 -27.53 -26.73
N ASP A 544 5.10 -26.63 -26.23
CA ASP A 544 4.44 -25.59 -27.02
C ASP A 544 5.46 -24.52 -27.49
N ALA A 545 5.51 -24.32 -28.81
CA ALA A 545 6.40 -23.37 -29.47
C ALA A 545 5.82 -21.97 -29.63
N GLU A 546 4.50 -21.80 -29.61
CA GLU A 546 3.82 -20.51 -29.82
C GLU A 546 4.07 -19.58 -28.62
N LEU A 547 4.20 -20.15 -27.43
CA LEU A 547 4.56 -19.45 -26.19
C LEU A 547 5.88 -18.68 -26.28
N LEU A 548 6.84 -19.08 -27.14
CA LEU A 548 8.07 -18.29 -27.37
C LEU A 548 7.79 -17.03 -28.18
N GLY A 549 6.87 -17.08 -29.15
CA GLY A 549 6.41 -15.92 -29.90
C GLY A 549 5.68 -14.93 -28.98
N GLN A 550 4.70 -15.43 -28.22
CA GLN A 550 3.96 -14.63 -27.24
C GLN A 550 4.88 -14.00 -26.17
N ALA A 551 5.91 -14.74 -25.72
CA ALA A 551 6.93 -14.21 -24.82
C ALA A 551 7.71 -13.05 -25.44
N ALA A 552 8.17 -13.22 -26.69
CA ALA A 552 8.89 -12.19 -27.42
C ALA A 552 8.03 -10.94 -27.67
N ASP A 553 6.75 -11.10 -28.01
CA ASP A 553 5.80 -10.00 -28.17
C ASP A 553 5.65 -9.20 -26.85
N ALA A 554 5.44 -9.88 -25.73
CA ALA A 554 5.34 -9.25 -24.41
C ALA A 554 6.63 -8.51 -24.01
N PHE A 555 7.82 -9.04 -24.35
CA PHE A 555 9.07 -8.32 -24.15
C PHE A 555 9.21 -7.08 -25.03
N ARG A 556 8.80 -7.14 -26.31
CA ARG A 556 8.81 -5.97 -27.23
C ARG A 556 7.86 -4.88 -26.73
N LEU A 557 6.66 -5.26 -26.28
CA LEU A 557 5.67 -4.35 -25.68
C LEU A 557 6.22 -3.63 -24.44
N ALA A 558 6.91 -4.34 -23.55
CA ALA A 558 7.57 -3.75 -22.38
C ALA A 558 8.72 -2.81 -22.78
N LEU A 559 9.55 -3.24 -23.74
CA LEU A 559 10.74 -2.51 -24.18
C LEU A 559 10.39 -1.15 -24.80
N ASP A 560 9.37 -1.10 -25.66
CA ASP A 560 8.81 0.13 -26.23
C ASP A 560 8.50 1.17 -25.15
N VAL A 561 7.73 0.78 -24.13
CA VAL A 561 7.38 1.69 -23.02
C VAL A 561 8.59 2.07 -22.18
N TYR A 562 9.52 1.14 -21.91
CA TYR A 562 10.74 1.49 -21.17
C TYR A 562 11.63 2.48 -21.91
N HIS A 563 11.73 2.43 -23.24
CA HIS A 563 12.44 3.44 -24.02
C HIS A 563 11.70 4.78 -23.99
N ARG A 564 10.39 4.80 -24.22
CA ARG A 564 9.57 6.03 -24.20
C ARG A 564 9.62 6.78 -22.87
N HIS A 565 9.75 6.06 -21.74
CA HIS A 565 9.86 6.64 -20.40
C HIS A 565 11.32 6.72 -19.88
N GLY A 566 12.34 6.59 -20.74
CA GLY A 566 13.74 6.76 -20.36
C GLY A 566 14.27 5.74 -19.34
N ALA A 567 13.56 4.62 -19.13
CA ALA A 567 13.86 3.58 -18.13
C ALA A 567 15.01 2.65 -18.58
N LYS A 568 16.16 3.23 -18.94
CA LYS A 568 17.34 2.57 -19.57
C LYS A 568 17.76 1.26 -18.91
N ARG A 569 17.65 1.15 -17.59
CA ARG A 569 18.00 -0.09 -16.84
C ARG A 569 17.00 -1.23 -17.06
N LEU A 570 15.71 -0.91 -17.22
CA LEU A 570 14.65 -1.89 -17.47
C LEU A 570 14.60 -2.28 -18.95
N ALA A 571 14.80 -1.32 -19.86
CA ALA A 571 14.96 -1.56 -21.29
C ALA A 571 16.04 -2.63 -21.56
N LYS A 572 17.25 -2.46 -21.01
CA LYS A 572 18.34 -3.44 -21.15
C LYS A 572 18.03 -4.84 -20.60
N VAL A 573 17.10 -4.96 -19.65
CA VAL A 573 16.64 -6.28 -19.18
C VAL A 573 15.67 -6.89 -20.18
N ALA A 574 14.69 -6.12 -20.67
CA ALA A 574 13.73 -6.57 -21.68
C ALA A 574 14.41 -6.94 -23.01
N GLU A 575 15.37 -6.15 -23.51
CA GLU A 575 16.21 -6.43 -24.70
C GLU A 575 16.85 -7.82 -24.63
N ARG A 576 17.48 -8.13 -23.49
CA ARG A 576 18.17 -9.41 -23.29
C ARG A 576 17.17 -10.57 -23.18
N ASN A 577 16.04 -10.36 -22.52
CA ASN A 577 15.01 -11.40 -22.40
C ASN A 577 14.38 -11.71 -23.77
N LEU A 578 14.12 -10.67 -24.57
CA LEU A 578 13.69 -10.76 -25.97
C LEU A 578 14.70 -11.57 -26.80
N ALA A 579 15.98 -11.20 -26.76
CA ALA A 579 17.04 -11.92 -27.49
C ALA A 579 17.15 -13.41 -27.10
N HIS A 580 16.84 -13.78 -25.85
CA HIS A 580 16.77 -15.19 -25.43
C HIS A 580 15.53 -15.91 -25.98
N ALA A 581 14.37 -15.25 -26.05
CA ALA A 581 13.15 -15.80 -26.65
C ALA A 581 13.32 -15.99 -28.17
N ASP A 582 13.74 -14.94 -28.88
CA ASP A 582 14.03 -14.97 -30.31
C ASP A 582 15.09 -16.04 -30.63
N GLY A 583 16.14 -16.15 -29.81
CA GLY A 583 17.21 -17.15 -29.96
C GLY A 583 16.80 -18.61 -29.71
N LEU A 584 15.58 -18.87 -29.21
CA LEU A 584 15.01 -20.22 -29.08
C LEU A 584 13.84 -20.50 -30.04
N MET A 585 13.31 -19.48 -30.73
CA MET A 585 12.29 -19.68 -31.77
C MET A 585 12.83 -20.59 -32.89
N GLY A 586 11.96 -21.44 -33.44
CA GLY A 586 12.30 -22.43 -34.46
C GLY A 586 13.18 -23.61 -34.01
N LYS A 587 13.77 -23.58 -32.80
CA LYS A 587 14.58 -24.70 -32.29
C LYS A 587 13.70 -25.85 -31.77
N PRO A 588 14.12 -27.12 -31.94
CA PRO A 588 13.38 -28.28 -31.43
C PRO A 588 13.36 -28.30 -29.89
N ALA A 589 12.34 -28.93 -29.29
CA ALA A 589 12.13 -28.91 -27.83
C ALA A 589 13.33 -29.42 -27.02
N ALA A 590 14.06 -30.43 -27.52
CA ALA A 590 15.29 -30.94 -26.91
C ALA A 590 16.40 -29.88 -26.76
N ALA A 591 16.44 -28.86 -27.63
CA ALA A 591 17.37 -27.73 -27.56
C ALA A 591 16.86 -26.57 -26.67
N ARG A 592 15.60 -26.63 -26.19
CA ARG A 592 15.01 -25.69 -25.23
C ARG A 592 15.20 -26.20 -23.79
N LYS A 593 14.99 -27.51 -23.58
CA LYS A 593 15.14 -28.18 -22.28
C LYS A 593 16.61 -28.22 -21.87
N VAL A 594 16.92 -27.77 -20.65
CA VAL A 594 18.27 -27.88 -20.07
C VAL A 594 18.46 -29.32 -19.61
N ALA A 595 19.59 -29.94 -19.96
CA ALA A 595 19.90 -31.32 -19.58
C ALA A 595 19.78 -31.51 -18.06
N ASP A 596 18.90 -32.44 -17.66
CA ASP A 596 18.67 -32.78 -16.26
C ASP A 596 19.90 -33.55 -15.74
N PRO A 597 20.65 -33.04 -14.76
CA PRO A 597 21.82 -33.74 -14.27
C PRO A 597 21.38 -34.99 -13.52
N GLY A 598 21.84 -36.16 -13.96
CA GLY A 598 21.24 -37.47 -13.63
C GLY A 598 21.06 -37.81 -12.15
N TRP A 599 21.74 -37.11 -11.24
CA TRP A 599 21.53 -37.23 -9.79
C TRP A 599 20.11 -36.85 -9.34
N ALA A 600 19.41 -35.99 -10.07
CA ALA A 600 18.04 -35.58 -9.73
C ALA A 600 17.00 -36.72 -9.82
N ARG A 601 17.32 -37.83 -10.50
CA ARG A 601 16.45 -39.01 -10.59
C ARG A 601 16.63 -40.01 -9.44
N GLN A 602 17.73 -39.93 -8.70
CA GLN A 602 18.03 -40.90 -7.62
C GLN A 602 17.31 -40.57 -6.31
N SER A 603 16.74 -39.37 -6.15
CA SER A 603 16.08 -38.92 -4.92
C SER A 603 14.54 -38.97 -4.94
N LEU A 604 13.91 -39.55 -5.97
CA LEU A 604 12.44 -39.61 -6.13
C LEU A 604 11.95 -40.97 -6.65
N GLY A 605 12.78 -42.01 -6.61
CA GLY A 605 12.51 -43.32 -7.20
C GLY A 605 12.18 -44.43 -6.20
N ALA A 606 11.07 -44.30 -5.45
CA ALA A 606 10.26 -45.38 -4.86
C ALA A 606 9.19 -44.79 -3.92
N SER A 607 7.89 -45.07 -4.18
CA SER A 607 6.70 -44.98 -3.27
C SER A 607 5.43 -44.34 -3.84
N LEU A 608 5.33 -44.02 -5.14
CA LEU A 608 4.09 -43.48 -5.74
C LEU A 608 3.29 -44.48 -6.60
N ASP A 609 3.76 -45.72 -6.74
CA ASP A 609 3.03 -46.81 -7.41
C ASP A 609 2.68 -47.93 -6.39
N ALA A 610 1.80 -47.64 -5.44
CA ALA A 610 1.09 -48.65 -4.64
C ALA A 610 -0.19 -48.07 -4.02
N ASN A 611 -1.25 -48.89 -3.98
CA ASN A 611 -2.48 -48.72 -3.21
C ASN A 611 -3.50 -47.67 -3.70
N LEU A 612 -4.10 -47.96 -4.84
CA LEU A 612 -5.56 -47.89 -4.98
C LEU A 612 -6.09 -49.33 -5.10
N ASP A 613 -6.50 -49.95 -3.99
CA ASP A 613 -7.65 -50.87 -4.00
C ASP A 613 -8.27 -51.04 -2.60
N ASP A 614 -9.48 -51.61 -2.57
CA ASP A 614 -10.50 -51.37 -1.54
C ASP A 614 -10.57 -52.42 -0.40
N SER A 615 -11.27 -52.03 0.67
CA SER A 615 -12.09 -52.88 1.56
C SER A 615 -11.53 -53.56 2.83
N THR A 616 -12.39 -53.52 3.86
CA THR A 616 -12.51 -54.39 5.06
C THR A 616 -11.65 -54.17 6.33
N GLY A 617 -12.34 -53.87 7.44
CA GLY A 617 -12.17 -54.60 8.71
C GLY A 617 -11.37 -53.92 9.84
N PRO A 618 -11.85 -53.90 11.11
CA PRO A 618 -11.19 -53.19 12.22
C PRO A 618 -10.53 -54.09 13.30
N ALA A 619 -9.84 -53.42 14.25
CA ALA A 619 -9.25 -53.90 15.52
C ALA A 619 -7.93 -54.69 15.39
N VAL A 620 -6.93 -54.55 16.28
CA VAL A 620 -6.94 -54.83 17.74
C VAL A 620 -5.81 -54.06 18.48
N ILE A 621 -5.96 -53.95 19.81
CA ILE A 621 -5.05 -53.30 20.79
C ILE A 621 -3.95 -54.28 21.27
N GLY A 622 -2.72 -53.81 21.52
CA GLY A 622 -1.70 -54.58 22.27
C GLY A 622 -0.34 -53.84 22.43
N PRO A 623 0.29 -53.77 23.62
CA PRO A 623 1.51 -52.97 23.87
C PRO A 623 2.76 -53.84 24.18
N GLU A 624 3.77 -53.23 24.84
CA GLU A 624 5.04 -53.81 25.36
C GLU A 624 6.15 -53.99 24.27
N ASP A 625 7.44 -53.70 24.48
CA ASP A 625 8.21 -53.52 25.74
C ASP A 625 9.36 -52.47 25.65
N GLN A 626 9.91 -52.07 26.81
CA GLN A 626 11.20 -51.36 26.97
C GLN A 626 12.24 -52.29 27.70
N PRO A 627 13.36 -51.82 28.30
CA PRO A 627 14.64 -51.62 27.62
C PRO A 627 15.86 -52.26 28.34
N ALA A 628 17.02 -52.29 27.68
CA ALA A 628 18.39 -52.37 28.26
C ALA A 628 19.42 -52.35 27.11
N ALA A 629 20.71 -52.04 27.22
CA ALA A 629 21.61 -51.31 28.13
C ALA A 629 23.06 -51.59 27.60
N ASP A 630 24.09 -50.96 28.17
CA ASP A 630 25.53 -51.17 27.91
C ASP A 630 26.08 -50.75 26.51
N GLU A 631 27.33 -50.27 26.35
CA GLU A 631 28.40 -49.99 27.32
C GLU A 631 29.35 -48.84 26.87
N SER A 632 30.28 -48.49 27.77
CA SER A 632 31.43 -47.56 27.76
C SER A 632 32.29 -47.39 26.45
N GLU A 633 33.29 -46.49 26.31
CA GLU A 633 34.21 -45.83 27.27
C GLU A 633 35.05 -44.67 26.61
N LYS A 634 35.76 -43.85 27.44
CA LYS A 634 36.89 -42.91 27.17
C LYS A 634 36.61 -41.64 26.32
N GLY A 635 37.03 -40.42 26.68
CA GLY A 635 37.72 -39.88 27.87
C GLY A 635 39.07 -39.21 27.57
N ASP A 636 39.16 -37.86 27.67
CA ASP A 636 40.31 -37.15 28.29
C ASP A 636 40.14 -35.61 28.38
N SER A 637 40.80 -35.01 29.38
CA SER A 637 40.93 -33.58 29.74
C SER A 637 41.82 -33.48 31.00
N PRO A 638 42.27 -32.31 31.51
CA PRO A 638 42.49 -30.96 30.96
C PRO A 638 44.02 -30.64 31.19
N PRO A 639 44.54 -29.57 31.87
CA PRO A 639 44.16 -28.17 32.14
C PRO A 639 45.26 -27.19 31.62
N ALA A 640 45.49 -25.93 32.03
CA ALA A 640 44.90 -25.00 33.02
C ALA A 640 45.12 -23.54 32.57
N GLY A 641 44.63 -22.54 33.32
CA GLY A 641 45.00 -21.12 33.17
C GLY A 641 44.02 -20.14 33.79
#